data_AF-A0A851H5E7-F1
#
_entry.id   AF-A0A851H5E7-F1
#
_cell.length_a   1.000
_cell.length_b   1.000
_cell.length_c   1.000
_cell.angle_alpha   90.00
_cell.angle_beta   90.00
_cell.angle_gamma   90.00
#
_symmetry.space_group_name_H-M   'P 1'
#
loop_
_entity.id
_entity.type
_entity.pdbx_description
1 polymer ?
#
loop_
_entity_poly.entity_id
_entity_poly.type
_entity_poly.pdbx_seq_one_letter_code
_entity_poly.pdbx_strand_id
1 'polypeptide(L)'
;MHNPSHLAFPTRFQLAPSVHSFHITEALDTPYHLSVAVTWPDPDLPLAPLIGQPVTFTLTPQATAPPLAIPGIPPLLDDPTGQRSWHGVVRQAQRGRSSREETLYTFDIGPRLALLQDSRTTRLFQNMTVPQVIEALLRKHGLTGSDFRFTLTGTQAVYEHLTQFRETDLAFLSRLAAHAGIFFQFSQSSDGKEVILFGNDLEHYNRNNLHPIALREQAGLDSVGTEAVTAFSIRHSPMLHRTRRRNFNDMAASQLPGGSAGFAGDVPAAHGEDYDWGDGNRDDTESTRLAQIRHQLSVSRQCMASGDSTVSWLQPGAVLKLDHAFADAPHGWLISAVTHSGSRDSAYRNSFHAIPADRVWRPALPPKPRIHGTLPAMVVSPGNNSYHYPFLDEHGRYRVRFLFDLDSWSPGGDSRAVRLAKPFAGRQFGFHMPIHAGTIVHLAFSDGDPDQPYIAAITHDNERPDPITSQWHSRNVIRTKANNKLRMEDLQGKEHIKLASEYGKSQLNIGHLVDAARAPRGEGFELRTEHWGAIRAGKGLLISAEANAVATTAQLDMAAALHQLEQANRLAKALADAATTAQALPPDVQAQVDLLQQSLKQLAQAGILISAPAGIGLTTPHTIQQSAGATYAVTAGQHISQAALGDIRSNANGAISLFARSGGVRLFANQGSVDIQAQGGPLAVSAAKTLRLNSNQHISVAGHDSIELAAGGHGIRISAKGVEVFGDIKLHGTLGNEGKAGLPNPISAFPKTELSLDQNYSE
;
A
#
# COMPACT_ATOMS: atom_id res chain seq x y z
N MET A 1 -12.57 74.12 28.91
CA MET A 1 -11.43 73.34 28.38
C MET A 1 -11.96 72.51 27.22
N HIS A 2 -11.37 72.65 26.03
CA HIS A 2 -11.72 71.82 24.88
C HIS A 2 -11.25 70.38 25.16
N ASN A 3 -12.14 69.38 25.01
CA ASN A 3 -11.78 67.98 25.22
C ASN A 3 -10.86 67.55 24.06
N PRO A 4 -9.58 67.20 24.31
CA PRO A 4 -8.63 66.85 23.25
C PRO A 4 -8.91 65.48 22.62
N SER A 5 -9.88 64.73 23.14
CA SER A 5 -10.25 63.39 22.66
C SER A 5 -11.67 63.35 22.11
N HIS A 6 -11.84 62.73 20.95
CA HIS A 6 -13.12 62.65 20.24
C HIS A 6 -13.38 61.23 19.76
N LEU A 7 -14.61 60.74 19.93
CA LEU A 7 -15.07 59.45 19.40
C LEU A 7 -16.16 59.68 18.35
N ALA A 8 -15.85 59.36 17.09
CA ALA A 8 -16.75 59.52 15.96
C ALA A 8 -17.41 58.18 15.58
N PHE A 9 -18.74 58.17 15.57
CA PHE A 9 -19.56 57.10 14.99
C PHE A 9 -19.96 57.44 13.55
N PRO A 10 -20.40 56.45 12.74
CA PRO A 10 -20.94 56.71 11.41
C PRO A 10 -22.11 57.69 11.50
N THR A 11 -22.17 58.65 10.58
CA THR A 11 -23.14 59.77 10.59
C THR A 11 -24.61 59.33 10.70
N ARG A 12 -24.95 58.14 10.22
CA ARG A 12 -26.30 57.53 10.35
C ARG A 12 -26.78 57.35 11.79
N PHE A 13 -25.88 57.24 12.77
CA PHE A 13 -26.24 57.07 14.18
C PHE A 13 -26.46 58.40 14.89
N GLN A 14 -26.01 59.53 14.31
CA GLN A 14 -26.13 60.87 14.91
C GLN A 14 -25.60 60.93 16.37
N LEU A 15 -24.55 60.16 16.66
CA LEU A 15 -23.90 60.11 17.99
C LEU A 15 -22.66 61.00 18.00
N ALA A 16 -22.61 61.93 18.95
CA ALA A 16 -21.46 62.78 19.24
C ALA A 16 -21.11 62.74 20.74
N PRO A 17 -20.77 61.56 21.29
CA PRO A 17 -20.63 61.39 22.73
C PRO A 17 -19.34 62.04 23.23
N SER A 18 -19.38 62.58 24.45
CA SER A 18 -18.24 63.29 25.03
C SER A 18 -17.34 62.32 25.78
N VAL A 19 -16.07 62.22 25.38
CA VAL A 19 -15.11 61.29 26.00
C VAL A 19 -14.90 61.65 27.48
N HIS A 20 -15.09 60.67 28.36
CA HIS A 20 -14.87 60.78 29.80
C HIS A 20 -13.47 60.29 30.18
N SER A 21 -13.10 59.11 29.69
CA SER A 21 -11.78 58.50 29.87
C SER A 21 -11.50 57.47 28.78
N PHE A 22 -10.23 57.23 28.47
CA PHE A 22 -9.84 56.20 27.52
C PHE A 22 -8.56 55.48 27.96
N HIS A 23 -8.44 54.24 27.51
CA HIS A 23 -7.24 53.41 27.64
C HIS A 23 -7.02 52.66 26.33
N ILE A 24 -5.84 52.78 25.74
CA ILE A 24 -5.49 52.10 24.48
C ILE A 24 -4.23 51.29 24.71
N THR A 25 -4.27 50.00 24.38
CA THR A 25 -3.08 49.15 24.38
C THR A 25 -2.76 48.73 22.96
N GLU A 26 -1.54 48.99 22.52
CA GLU A 26 -1.02 48.64 21.21
C GLU A 26 0.28 47.85 21.37
N ALA A 27 0.48 46.81 20.56
CA ALA A 27 1.75 46.09 20.50
C ALA A 27 1.99 45.54 19.09
N LEU A 28 3.25 45.29 18.75
CA LEU A 28 3.58 44.48 17.58
C LEU A 28 2.92 43.10 17.73
N ASP A 29 2.44 42.57 16.60
CA ASP A 29 1.85 41.24 16.49
C ASP A 29 0.55 41.02 17.29
N THR A 30 -0.04 42.09 17.82
CA THR A 30 -1.26 42.05 18.62
C THR A 30 -2.26 43.09 18.10
N PRO A 31 -3.52 42.74 17.84
CA PRO A 31 -4.55 43.73 17.57
C PRO A 31 -4.66 44.73 18.73
N TYR A 32 -4.63 46.02 18.44
CA TYR A 32 -4.80 47.01 19.49
C TYR A 32 -6.20 46.95 20.11
N HIS A 33 -6.30 47.40 21.36
CA HIS A 33 -7.54 47.43 22.12
C HIS A 33 -7.73 48.82 22.74
N LEU A 34 -8.83 49.49 22.37
CA LEU A 34 -9.25 50.79 22.87
C LEU A 34 -10.50 50.59 23.73
N SER A 35 -10.40 50.84 25.02
CA SER A 35 -11.55 50.97 25.92
C SER A 35 -11.81 52.45 26.14
N VAL A 36 -12.97 52.94 25.69
CA VAL A 36 -13.37 54.34 25.84
C VAL A 36 -14.68 54.45 26.61
N ALA A 37 -14.66 55.26 27.66
CA ALA A 37 -15.84 55.65 28.41
C ALA A 37 -16.29 57.03 27.92
N VAL A 38 -17.56 57.17 27.59
CA VAL A 38 -18.16 58.40 27.07
C VAL A 38 -19.44 58.73 27.81
N THR A 39 -19.81 60.02 27.88
CA THR A 39 -21.12 60.44 28.37
C THR A 39 -22.03 60.84 27.21
N TRP A 40 -23.31 60.48 27.32
CA TRP A 40 -24.35 60.79 26.35
C TRP A 40 -25.68 61.13 27.05
N PRO A 41 -26.45 62.14 26.59
CA PRO A 41 -27.68 62.57 27.27
C PRO A 41 -28.79 61.51 27.30
N ASP A 42 -28.93 60.70 26.25
CA ASP A 42 -29.97 59.68 26.17
C ASP A 42 -29.61 58.45 27.04
N PRO A 43 -30.41 58.12 28.07
CA PRO A 43 -30.17 56.98 28.93
C PRO A 43 -30.52 55.63 28.28
N ASP A 44 -31.26 55.59 27.17
CA ASP A 44 -31.74 54.36 26.54
C ASP A 44 -31.17 54.17 25.12
N LEU A 45 -29.87 54.48 24.95
CA LEU A 45 -29.16 54.29 23.69
C LEU A 45 -29.19 52.81 23.24
N PRO A 46 -29.72 52.47 22.05
CA PRO A 46 -29.73 51.11 21.56
C PRO A 46 -28.30 50.66 21.22
N LEU A 47 -27.70 49.85 22.10
CA LEU A 47 -26.30 49.41 21.95
C LEU A 47 -26.09 48.31 20.90
N ALA A 48 -27.06 47.42 20.72
CA ALA A 48 -26.91 46.28 19.81
C ALA A 48 -26.61 46.70 18.34
N PRO A 49 -27.27 47.72 17.76
CA PRO A 49 -26.93 48.24 16.43
C PRO A 49 -25.51 48.83 16.29
N LEU A 50 -24.88 49.20 17.41
CA LEU A 50 -23.53 49.78 17.43
C LEU A 50 -22.43 48.73 17.35
N ILE A 51 -22.73 47.46 17.67
CA ILE A 51 -21.75 46.36 17.58
C ILE A 51 -21.37 46.13 16.11
N GLY A 52 -20.07 45.97 15.86
CA GLY A 52 -19.46 45.79 14.53
C GLY A 52 -19.36 47.07 13.70
N GLN A 53 -19.83 48.21 14.22
CA GLN A 53 -19.81 49.47 13.48
C GLN A 53 -18.41 50.09 13.47
N PRO A 54 -17.97 50.65 12.33
CA PRO A 54 -16.69 51.33 12.25
C PRO A 54 -16.74 52.64 13.04
N VAL A 55 -15.72 52.90 13.85
CA VAL A 55 -15.60 54.09 14.69
C VAL A 55 -14.18 54.63 14.61
N THR A 56 -14.04 55.93 14.78
CA THR A 56 -12.74 56.60 14.82
C THR A 56 -12.58 57.32 16.15
N PHE A 57 -11.56 56.96 16.90
CA PHE A 57 -11.13 57.71 18.06
C PHE A 57 -9.98 58.62 17.66
N THR A 58 -10.04 59.89 18.02
CA THR A 58 -9.03 60.89 17.65
C THR A 58 -8.55 61.62 18.88
N LEU A 59 -7.24 61.73 19.02
CA LEU A 59 -6.55 62.51 20.02
C LEU A 59 -5.87 63.69 19.31
N THR A 60 -6.26 64.91 19.67
CA THR A 60 -5.63 66.14 19.20
C THR A 60 -4.84 66.74 20.36
N PRO A 61 -3.50 66.83 20.29
CA PRO A 61 -2.70 67.50 21.30
C PRO A 61 -3.15 68.96 21.45
N GLN A 62 -3.22 69.47 22.68
CA GLN A 62 -3.50 70.90 22.88
C GLN A 62 -2.31 71.73 22.40
N ALA A 63 -2.52 72.56 21.38
CA ALA A 63 -1.56 73.58 20.98
C ALA A 63 -1.39 74.58 22.14
N THR A 64 -0.14 74.81 22.56
CA THR A 64 0.19 75.66 23.72
C THR A 64 0.22 77.15 23.44
N ALA A 65 -0.16 77.60 22.24
CA ALA A 65 -0.32 79.01 21.93
C ALA A 65 -1.71 79.25 21.29
N PRO A 66 -2.54 80.19 21.79
CA PRO A 66 -3.62 80.70 20.97
C PRO A 66 -3.02 81.29 19.68
N PRO A 67 -3.64 81.10 18.51
CA PRO A 67 -3.16 81.75 17.30
C PRO A 67 -3.07 83.25 17.55
N LEU A 68 -1.92 83.85 17.22
CA LEU A 68 -1.74 85.31 17.23
C LEU A 68 -2.81 85.92 16.31
N ALA A 69 -3.89 86.42 16.91
CA ALA A 69 -4.95 87.10 16.17
C ALA A 69 -4.45 88.50 15.78
N ILE A 70 -3.89 88.62 14.57
CA ILE A 70 -3.57 89.90 13.96
C ILE A 70 -4.84 90.40 13.22
N PRO A 71 -5.42 91.56 13.57
CA PRO A 71 -6.60 92.08 12.88
C PRO A 71 -6.37 92.22 11.38
N GLY A 72 -7.20 91.58 10.56
CA GLY A 72 -7.15 91.67 9.09
C GLY A 72 -6.41 90.53 8.38
N ILE A 73 -5.78 89.60 9.12
CA ILE A 73 -5.22 88.36 8.56
C ILE A 73 -6.10 87.20 9.02
N PRO A 74 -6.69 86.38 8.13
CA PRO A 74 -7.39 85.18 8.55
C PRO A 74 -6.42 84.29 9.34
N PRO A 75 -6.85 83.68 10.46
CA PRO A 75 -5.98 82.79 11.22
C PRO A 75 -5.43 81.72 10.27
N LEU A 76 -4.11 81.46 10.36
CA LEU A 76 -3.54 80.30 9.70
C LEU A 76 -4.37 79.09 10.15
N LEU A 77 -4.94 78.37 9.17
CA LEU A 77 -5.63 77.10 9.38
C LEU A 77 -4.84 76.28 10.39
N ASP A 78 -5.53 75.77 11.43
CA ASP A 78 -4.97 74.81 12.38
C ASP A 78 -4.25 73.73 11.58
N ASP A 79 -2.92 73.79 11.52
CA ASP A 79 -2.13 72.71 10.96
C ASP A 79 -2.36 71.53 11.92
N PRO A 80 -2.96 70.40 11.49
CA PRO A 80 -3.25 69.25 12.34
C PRO A 80 -1.96 68.48 12.70
N THR A 81 -0.87 69.20 12.96
CA THR A 81 0.41 68.68 13.41
C THR A 81 0.23 68.04 14.78
N GLY A 82 0.29 66.71 14.81
CA GLY A 82 0.21 65.91 16.04
C GLY A 82 -1.13 65.23 16.30
N GLN A 83 -2.16 65.43 15.46
CA GLN A 83 -3.41 64.67 15.58
C GLN A 83 -3.15 63.17 15.32
N ARG A 84 -3.65 62.32 16.21
CA ARG A 84 -3.57 60.86 16.06
C ARG A 84 -4.95 60.24 16.12
N SER A 85 -5.22 59.31 15.21
CA SER A 85 -6.49 58.60 15.12
C SER A 85 -6.32 57.09 15.23
N TRP A 86 -7.34 56.40 15.73
CA TRP A 86 -7.44 54.95 15.77
C TRP A 86 -8.77 54.55 15.13
N HIS A 87 -8.70 53.86 13.98
CA HIS A 87 -9.87 53.41 13.22
C HIS A 87 -10.19 51.95 13.49
N GLY A 88 -11.30 51.65 14.16
CA GLY A 88 -11.64 50.29 14.52
C GLY A 88 -13.13 50.00 14.40
N VAL A 89 -13.55 48.87 14.95
CA VAL A 89 -14.94 48.45 15.07
C VAL A 89 -15.31 48.26 16.53
N VAL A 90 -16.55 48.59 16.89
CA VAL A 90 -17.07 48.34 18.23
C VAL A 90 -17.24 46.83 18.44
N ARG A 91 -16.52 46.25 19.39
CA ARG A 91 -16.61 44.82 19.73
C ARG A 91 -17.52 44.56 20.92
N GLN A 92 -17.52 45.48 21.89
CA GLN A 92 -18.38 45.43 23.06
C GLN A 92 -18.90 46.83 23.37
N ALA A 93 -20.12 46.91 23.86
CA ALA A 93 -20.74 48.15 24.32
C ALA A 93 -21.48 47.87 25.63
N GLN A 94 -21.30 48.75 26.61
CA GLN A 94 -21.89 48.64 27.93
C GLN A 94 -22.53 49.96 28.34
N ARG A 95 -23.75 49.88 28.88
CA ARG A 95 -24.40 50.99 29.59
C ARG A 95 -23.99 50.94 31.06
N GLY A 96 -23.42 52.02 31.55
CA GLY A 96 -23.00 52.20 32.93
C GLY A 96 -24.01 52.97 33.77
N ARG A 97 -23.49 53.78 34.71
CA ARG A 97 -24.28 54.64 35.60
C ARG A 97 -24.92 55.80 34.83
N SER A 98 -26.12 56.19 35.26
CA SER A 98 -26.85 57.35 34.74
C SER A 98 -27.00 58.41 35.82
N SER A 99 -26.81 59.68 35.46
CA SER A 99 -27.26 60.83 36.24
C SER A 99 -28.55 61.39 35.60
N ARG A 100 -29.06 62.51 36.12
CA ARG A 100 -30.20 63.23 35.51
C ARG A 100 -29.84 63.87 34.16
N GLU A 101 -28.56 64.18 33.95
CA GLU A 101 -28.09 64.95 32.79
C GLU A 101 -27.46 64.07 31.72
N GLU A 102 -26.71 63.03 32.11
CA GLU A 102 -25.99 62.17 31.17
C GLU A 102 -25.86 60.72 31.68
N THR A 103 -25.72 59.77 30.76
CA THR A 103 -25.42 58.36 31.03
C THR A 103 -24.02 58.03 30.56
N LEU A 104 -23.28 57.25 31.37
CA LEU A 104 -21.97 56.73 31.04
C LEU A 104 -22.10 55.46 30.18
N TYR A 105 -21.44 55.43 29.04
CA TYR A 105 -21.31 54.26 28.18
C TYR A 105 -19.85 53.89 28.00
N THR A 106 -19.54 52.60 27.95
CA THR A 106 -18.19 52.09 27.68
C THR A 106 -18.22 51.30 26.38
N PHE A 107 -17.24 51.55 25.51
CA PHE A 107 -17.06 50.85 24.25
C PHE A 107 -15.66 50.25 24.19
N ASP A 108 -15.59 48.95 23.88
CA ASP A 108 -14.35 48.28 23.53
C ASP A 108 -14.24 48.22 22.01
N ILE A 109 -13.16 48.80 21.50
CA ILE A 109 -12.92 49.02 20.08
C ILE A 109 -11.60 48.35 19.71
N GLY A 110 -11.57 47.66 18.58
CA GLY A 110 -10.34 47.08 18.03
C GLY A 110 -10.32 47.14 16.50
N PRO A 111 -9.19 46.86 15.85
CA PRO A 111 -9.13 46.81 14.39
C PRO A 111 -10.01 45.66 13.87
N ARG A 112 -10.38 45.67 12.58
CA ARG A 112 -11.09 44.53 11.95
C ARG A 112 -10.36 43.21 12.12
N LEU A 113 -9.02 43.23 12.21
CA LEU A 113 -8.22 42.04 12.50
C LEU A 113 -8.62 41.35 13.81
N ALA A 114 -9.07 42.09 14.82
CA ALA A 114 -9.48 41.54 16.11
C ALA A 114 -10.72 40.65 16.01
N LEU A 115 -11.57 40.84 14.98
CA LEU A 115 -12.75 40.00 14.74
C LEU A 115 -12.38 38.56 14.35
N LEU A 116 -11.16 38.31 13.85
CA LEU A 116 -10.70 36.97 13.53
C LEU A 116 -10.56 36.08 14.78
N GLN A 117 -10.56 36.66 15.98
CA GLN A 117 -10.60 35.92 17.24
C GLN A 117 -11.93 35.20 17.46
N ASP A 118 -13.01 35.68 16.81
CA ASP A 118 -14.37 35.21 17.05
C ASP A 118 -14.77 34.05 16.10
N SER A 119 -13.90 33.73 15.12
CA SER A 119 -14.08 32.63 14.16
C SER A 119 -13.09 31.51 14.43
N ARG A 120 -13.59 30.32 14.77
CA ARG A 120 -12.79 29.08 14.97
C ARG A 120 -13.19 28.03 13.95
N THR A 121 -12.22 27.46 13.23
CA THR A 121 -12.48 26.46 12.20
C THR A 121 -11.40 25.38 12.13
N THR A 122 -11.64 24.36 11.30
CA THR A 122 -10.64 23.37 10.90
C THR A 122 -10.66 23.26 9.38
N ARG A 123 -9.54 23.54 8.72
CA ARG A 123 -9.44 23.59 7.25
C ARG A 123 -8.01 23.42 6.76
N LEU A 124 -7.87 23.18 5.46
CA LEU A 124 -6.60 22.86 4.81
C LEU A 124 -6.25 23.93 3.77
N PHE A 125 -4.98 24.26 3.66
CA PHE A 125 -4.41 25.12 2.62
C PHE A 125 -3.33 24.34 1.90
N GLN A 126 -3.34 24.36 0.57
CA GLN A 126 -2.45 23.54 -0.25
C GLN A 126 -1.68 24.38 -1.25
N ASN A 127 -0.38 24.10 -1.40
CA ASN A 127 0.51 24.76 -2.37
C ASN A 127 0.54 26.29 -2.26
N MET A 128 0.55 26.80 -1.03
CA MET A 128 0.53 28.23 -0.74
C MET A 128 1.70 28.64 0.14
N THR A 129 2.14 29.89 0.00
CA THR A 129 3.06 30.52 0.95
C THR A 129 2.32 31.05 2.18
N VAL A 130 3.02 31.25 3.30
CA VAL A 130 2.40 31.85 4.51
C VAL A 130 1.69 33.18 4.21
N PRO A 131 2.29 34.15 3.48
CA PRO A 131 1.58 35.38 3.10
C PRO A 131 0.29 35.15 2.32
N GLN A 132 0.27 34.19 1.39
CA GLN A 132 -0.93 33.87 0.62
C GLN A 132 -2.04 33.26 1.51
N VAL A 133 -1.68 32.42 2.48
CA VAL A 133 -2.64 31.88 3.46
C VAL A 133 -3.20 33.00 4.33
N ILE A 134 -2.34 33.88 4.85
CA ILE A 134 -2.77 35.03 5.66
C ILE A 134 -3.69 35.94 4.84
N GLU A 135 -3.33 36.25 3.59
CA GLU A 135 -4.18 37.03 2.68
C GLU A 135 -5.55 36.38 2.47
N ALA A 136 -5.61 35.06 2.25
CA ALA A 136 -6.87 34.35 2.10
C ALA A 136 -7.75 34.44 3.35
N LEU A 137 -7.16 34.40 4.55
CA LEU A 137 -7.89 34.62 5.82
C LEU A 137 -8.42 36.05 5.92
N LEU A 138 -7.59 37.06 5.62
CA LEU A 138 -8.00 38.46 5.67
C LEU A 138 -9.17 38.73 4.70
N ARG A 139 -9.08 38.19 3.47
CA ARG A 139 -10.14 38.33 2.46
C ARG A 139 -11.44 37.63 2.85
N LYS A 140 -11.37 36.46 3.51
CA LYS A 140 -12.55 35.77 4.06
C LYS A 140 -13.31 36.66 5.06
N HIS A 141 -12.60 37.53 5.78
CA HIS A 141 -13.16 38.49 6.74
C HIS A 141 -13.46 39.87 6.14
N GLY A 142 -13.51 39.98 4.82
CA GLY A 142 -13.90 41.21 4.12
C GLY A 142 -12.81 42.29 4.06
N LEU A 143 -11.56 41.99 4.44
CA LEU A 143 -10.44 42.88 4.19
C LEU A 143 -9.98 42.79 2.73
N THR A 144 -9.68 43.94 2.15
CA THR A 144 -9.30 44.10 0.74
C THR A 144 -7.83 44.48 0.61
N GLY A 145 -7.30 44.52 -0.61
CA GLY A 145 -5.87 44.80 -0.85
C GLY A 145 -5.39 46.18 -0.40
N SER A 146 -6.28 47.13 -0.11
CA SER A 146 -5.92 48.42 0.53
C SER A 146 -5.81 48.34 2.05
N ASP A 147 -6.34 47.27 2.66
CA ASP A 147 -6.43 47.13 4.11
C ASP A 147 -5.22 46.40 4.72
N PHE A 148 -4.36 45.81 3.88
CA PHE A 148 -3.12 45.17 4.33
C PHE A 148 -2.03 45.23 3.26
N ARG A 149 -0.76 45.21 3.69
CA ARG A 149 0.41 45.21 2.82
C ARG A 149 1.47 44.25 3.34
N PHE A 150 2.02 43.44 2.45
CA PHE A 150 3.19 42.61 2.72
C PHE A 150 4.44 43.27 2.13
N THR A 151 5.33 43.74 3.00
CA THR A 151 6.68 44.19 2.62
C THR A 151 7.64 43.17 3.22
N LEU A 152 8.11 42.22 2.42
CA LEU A 152 8.89 41.08 2.90
C LEU A 152 10.19 40.95 2.12
N THR A 153 11.29 40.70 2.83
CA THR A 153 12.61 40.46 2.27
C THR A 153 12.84 38.96 2.11
N GLY A 154 13.41 38.56 0.97
CA GLY A 154 13.74 37.17 0.65
C GLY A 154 12.57 36.33 0.13
N THR A 155 12.91 35.16 -0.44
CA THR A 155 11.95 34.23 -1.04
C THR A 155 11.10 33.54 0.02
N GLN A 156 9.79 33.48 -0.22
CA GLN A 156 8.84 32.83 0.69
C GLN A 156 8.64 31.36 0.34
N ALA A 157 8.68 30.51 1.36
CA ALA A 157 8.45 29.07 1.23
C ALA A 157 7.01 28.76 0.79
N VAL A 158 6.87 27.93 -0.24
CA VAL A 158 5.58 27.31 -0.59
C VAL A 158 5.42 26.02 0.21
N TYR A 159 4.31 25.88 0.92
CA TYR A 159 3.99 24.70 1.69
C TYR A 159 3.01 23.82 0.92
N GLU A 160 3.31 22.53 0.80
CA GLU A 160 2.40 21.56 0.15
C GLU A 160 1.07 21.48 0.92
N HIS A 161 1.13 21.62 2.24
CA HIS A 161 -0.01 21.54 3.13
C HIS A 161 0.19 22.39 4.38
N LEU A 162 -0.83 23.17 4.76
CA LEU A 162 -0.93 23.87 6.05
C LEU A 162 -2.35 23.70 6.59
N THR A 163 -2.45 23.30 7.85
CA THR A 163 -3.71 22.95 8.50
C THR A 163 -3.99 23.93 9.61
N GLN A 164 -5.16 24.55 9.54
CA GLN A 164 -5.76 25.20 10.69
C GLN A 164 -6.52 24.12 11.45
N PHE A 165 -6.11 23.80 12.68
CA PHE A 165 -6.76 22.74 13.46
C PHE A 165 -7.32 23.25 14.77
N ARG A 166 -8.66 23.39 14.83
CA ARG A 166 -9.40 23.82 16.01
C ARG A 166 -8.81 25.07 16.67
N GLU A 167 -8.40 26.04 15.88
CA GLU A 167 -7.85 27.30 16.34
C GLU A 167 -8.59 28.46 15.66
N THR A 168 -8.61 29.63 16.30
CA THR A 168 -9.24 30.82 15.74
C THR A 168 -8.47 31.31 14.53
N ASP A 169 -9.13 32.01 13.59
CA ASP A 169 -8.47 32.58 12.41
C ASP A 169 -7.31 33.52 12.82
N LEU A 170 -7.45 34.25 13.93
CA LEU A 170 -6.38 35.11 14.47
C LEU A 170 -5.20 34.29 15.00
N ALA A 171 -5.45 33.31 15.87
CA ALA A 171 -4.39 32.42 16.37
C ALA A 171 -3.63 31.69 15.25
N PHE A 172 -4.34 31.22 14.22
CA PHE A 172 -3.72 30.59 13.05
C PHE A 172 -2.80 31.55 12.29
N LEU A 173 -3.30 32.76 12.00
CA LEU A 173 -2.53 33.83 11.37
C LEU A 173 -1.29 34.19 12.19
N SER A 174 -1.45 34.47 13.48
CA SER A 174 -0.36 34.84 14.39
C SER A 174 0.69 33.73 14.48
N ARG A 175 0.26 32.46 14.53
CA ARG A 175 1.16 31.30 14.54
C ARG A 175 1.94 31.16 13.24
N LEU A 176 1.29 31.26 12.09
CA LEU A 176 1.95 31.19 10.80
C LEU A 176 2.92 32.35 10.59
N ALA A 177 2.51 33.57 10.93
CA ALA A 177 3.36 34.76 10.87
C ALA A 177 4.61 34.59 11.74
N ALA A 178 4.46 34.17 13.01
CA ALA A 178 5.57 33.89 13.91
C ALA A 178 6.47 32.73 13.43
N HIS A 179 5.90 31.69 12.82
CA HIS A 179 6.67 30.60 12.22
C HIS A 179 7.50 31.09 11.03
N ALA A 180 6.93 31.95 10.17
CA ALA A 180 7.63 32.56 9.05
C ALA A 180 8.60 33.69 9.46
N GLY A 181 8.55 34.15 10.72
CA GLY A 181 9.32 35.28 11.22
C GLY A 181 8.77 36.65 10.78
N ILE A 182 7.50 36.69 10.36
CA ILE A 182 6.79 37.88 9.90
C ILE A 182 6.12 38.53 11.10
N PHE A 183 6.46 39.79 11.37
CA PHE A 183 5.74 40.62 12.32
C PHE A 183 4.69 41.47 11.61
N PHE A 184 3.70 41.96 12.36
CA PHE A 184 2.76 42.94 11.85
C PHE A 184 2.55 44.13 12.79
N GLN A 185 2.23 45.27 12.19
CA GLN A 185 1.93 46.54 12.83
C GLN A 185 0.70 47.18 12.16
N PHE A 186 0.14 48.21 12.78
CA PHE A 186 -0.99 48.95 12.23
C PHE A 186 -0.56 50.35 11.82
N SER A 187 -1.09 50.82 10.69
CA SER A 187 -1.05 52.22 10.29
C SER A 187 -2.46 52.72 10.02
N GLN A 188 -2.67 54.03 10.17
CA GLN A 188 -3.97 54.66 10.09
C GLN A 188 -3.96 55.53 8.83
N SER A 189 -4.82 55.22 7.86
CA SER A 189 -4.86 55.93 6.59
C SER A 189 -5.60 57.25 6.70
N SER A 190 -5.28 58.20 5.83
CA SER A 190 -6.00 59.48 5.69
C SER A 190 -7.49 59.28 5.38
N ASP A 191 -7.84 58.15 4.77
CA ASP A 191 -9.20 57.81 4.35
C ASP A 191 -10.04 57.19 5.48
N GLY A 192 -9.52 57.20 6.72
CA GLY A 192 -10.24 56.76 7.90
C GLY A 192 -10.29 55.24 8.07
N LYS A 193 -9.26 54.51 7.61
CA LYS A 193 -9.18 53.05 7.71
C LYS A 193 -7.88 52.61 8.38
N GLU A 194 -7.95 51.50 9.10
CA GLU A 194 -6.77 50.81 9.56
C GLU A 194 -6.16 49.94 8.44
N VAL A 195 -4.84 49.98 8.33
CA VAL A 195 -4.03 49.21 7.37
C VAL A 195 -3.02 48.36 8.13
N ILE A 196 -3.02 47.06 7.87
CA ILE A 196 -2.10 46.09 8.49
C ILE A 196 -0.83 46.00 7.66
N LEU A 197 0.32 46.26 8.27
CA LEU A 197 1.62 46.19 7.59
C LEU A 197 2.39 44.98 8.10
N PHE A 198 2.67 44.03 7.23
CA PHE A 198 3.47 42.84 7.51
C PHE A 198 4.92 43.07 7.08
N GLY A 199 5.86 42.76 7.97
CA GLY A 199 7.30 42.95 7.78
C GLY A 199 8.13 41.79 8.35
N ASN A 200 9.37 41.64 7.91
CA ASN A 200 10.29 40.62 8.42
C ASN A 200 11.75 41.10 8.47
N ASP A 201 11.99 42.41 8.35
CA ASP A 201 13.33 43.00 8.36
C ASP A 201 13.33 44.37 9.07
N LEU A 202 14.53 44.84 9.44
CA LEU A 202 14.77 46.15 10.04
C LEU A 202 14.29 47.28 9.13
N GLU A 203 14.39 47.11 7.81
CA GLU A 203 13.97 48.11 6.82
C GLU A 203 12.46 48.40 6.87
N HIS A 204 11.67 47.47 7.43
CA HIS A 204 10.21 47.60 7.47
C HIS A 204 9.69 48.32 8.71
N TYR A 205 10.58 48.83 9.58
CA TYR A 205 10.21 49.71 10.69
C TYR A 205 9.84 51.10 10.20
N ASN A 206 8.85 51.70 10.85
CA ASN A 206 8.41 53.05 10.56
C ASN A 206 9.45 54.06 11.05
N ARG A 207 10.07 54.78 10.10
CA ARG A 207 11.07 55.82 10.34
C ARG A 207 10.60 57.20 9.85
N ASN A 208 9.29 57.42 9.79
CA ASN A 208 8.73 58.68 9.28
C ASN A 208 8.94 59.85 10.24
N ASN A 209 9.09 59.59 11.55
CA ASN A 209 9.39 60.61 12.55
C ASN A 209 10.69 60.27 13.29
N LEU A 210 11.79 60.88 12.86
CA LEU A 210 13.12 60.70 13.45
C LEU A 210 13.62 61.95 14.20
N HIS A 211 12.73 62.92 14.46
CA HIS A 211 13.07 64.10 15.24
C HIS A 211 13.43 63.66 16.68
N PRO A 212 14.58 64.09 17.22
CA PRO A 212 14.97 63.73 18.59
C PRO A 212 13.95 64.25 19.61
N ILE A 213 13.35 63.34 20.36
CA ILE A 213 12.44 63.66 21.47
C ILE A 213 13.25 63.92 22.74
N ALA A 214 12.89 64.97 23.46
CA ALA A 214 13.54 65.32 24.72
C ALA A 214 13.33 64.24 25.80
N LEU A 215 14.42 63.76 26.40
CA LEU A 215 14.39 63.00 27.65
C LEU A 215 14.50 63.96 28.83
N ARG A 216 13.44 64.07 29.64
CA ARG A 216 13.32 65.00 30.77
C ARG A 216 12.80 64.27 32.00
N GLU A 217 13.69 63.54 32.66
CA GLU A 217 13.38 62.83 33.90
C GLU A 217 12.96 63.84 34.98
N GLN A 218 11.81 63.61 35.62
CA GLN A 218 11.18 64.61 36.50
C GLN A 218 12.13 65.09 37.62
N ALA A 219 12.61 66.33 37.50
CA ALA A 219 13.35 67.05 38.54
C ALA A 219 12.46 68.05 39.31
N GLY A 220 11.17 67.74 39.48
CA GLY A 220 10.22 68.52 40.30
C GLY A 220 9.53 69.72 39.65
N LEU A 221 9.77 69.98 38.35
CA LEU A 221 9.02 70.97 37.55
C LEU A 221 8.49 70.30 36.27
N ASP A 222 7.18 70.28 36.09
CA ASP A 222 6.55 69.79 34.86
C ASP A 222 7.01 70.65 33.69
N SER A 223 7.51 70.01 32.63
CA SER A 223 7.82 70.70 31.37
C SER A 223 6.51 71.12 30.71
N VAL A 224 6.05 72.33 31.03
CA VAL A 224 4.79 72.86 30.49
C VAL A 224 4.96 73.10 28.99
N GLY A 225 4.27 72.28 28.20
CA GLY A 225 3.97 72.59 26.80
C GLY A 225 4.86 72.00 25.71
N THR A 226 5.74 71.04 26.01
CA THR A 226 6.51 70.29 25.00
C THR A 226 6.40 68.79 25.26
N GLU A 227 6.11 68.00 24.22
CA GLU A 227 6.10 66.53 24.34
C GLU A 227 7.50 66.01 24.69
N ALA A 228 7.59 65.15 25.71
CA ALA A 228 8.85 64.61 26.19
C ALA A 228 8.67 63.19 26.76
N VAL A 229 9.77 62.45 26.84
CA VAL A 229 9.87 61.23 27.64
C VAL A 229 10.26 61.64 29.06
N THR A 230 9.44 61.28 30.04
CA THR A 230 9.55 61.75 31.43
C THR A 230 10.10 60.69 32.38
N ALA A 231 10.12 59.43 31.96
CA ALA A 231 10.82 58.34 32.62
C ALA A 231 11.38 57.38 31.58
N PHE A 232 12.59 56.86 31.79
CA PHE A 232 13.19 55.89 30.88
C PHE A 232 14.07 54.90 31.63
N SER A 233 13.93 53.62 31.34
CA SER A 233 14.72 52.56 31.97
C SER A 233 15.10 51.50 30.97
N ILE A 234 16.34 51.01 31.04
CA ILE A 234 16.84 49.93 30.20
C ILE A 234 17.06 48.69 31.07
N ARG A 235 16.62 47.54 30.57
CA ARG A 235 16.82 46.23 31.19
C ARG A 235 17.54 45.31 30.22
N HIS A 236 18.59 44.65 30.71
CA HIS A 236 19.24 43.55 30.00
C HIS A 236 18.83 42.20 30.58
N SER A 237 18.66 41.22 29.70
CA SER A 237 18.38 39.82 30.05
C SER A 237 19.32 38.89 29.27
N PRO A 238 19.59 37.66 29.75
CA PRO A 238 20.33 36.68 28.97
C PRO A 238 19.65 36.37 27.62
N MET A 239 20.45 35.99 26.63
CA MET A 239 20.00 35.49 25.33
C MET A 239 20.57 34.10 25.05
N LEU A 240 19.98 33.42 24.07
CA LEU A 240 20.47 32.11 23.63
C LEU A 240 21.80 32.26 22.89
N HIS A 241 22.79 31.43 23.24
CA HIS A 241 24.04 31.34 22.47
C HIS A 241 23.79 30.76 21.09
N ARG A 242 22.93 29.72 21.04
CA ARG A 242 22.65 28.97 19.82
C ARG A 242 21.21 28.48 19.79
N THR A 243 20.71 28.31 18.57
CA THR A 243 19.48 27.61 18.26
C THR A 243 19.77 26.55 17.22
N ARG A 244 19.09 25.41 17.32
CA ARG A 244 19.27 24.27 16.42
C ARG A 244 17.93 23.65 16.10
N ARG A 245 17.73 23.27 14.83
CA ARG A 245 16.51 22.64 14.33
C ARG A 245 16.86 21.38 13.54
N ARG A 246 16.08 20.32 13.76
CA ARG A 246 16.18 19.07 13.00
C ARG A 246 14.81 18.51 12.67
N ASN A 247 14.74 17.79 11.55
CA ASN A 247 13.53 17.06 11.17
C ASN A 247 13.85 15.77 10.42
N PHE A 248 12.83 14.95 10.23
CA PHE A 248 12.84 13.81 9.32
C PHE A 248 11.91 14.10 8.15
N ASN A 249 12.46 14.15 6.94
CA ASN A 249 11.70 14.24 5.70
C ASN A 249 11.67 12.85 5.05
N ASP A 250 10.48 12.25 4.95
CA ASP A 250 10.31 10.91 4.41
C ASP A 250 10.70 10.77 2.94
N MET A 251 10.59 11.85 2.17
CA MET A 251 10.97 11.89 0.76
C MET A 251 12.48 11.99 0.56
N ALA A 252 13.23 12.34 1.60
CA ALA A 252 14.69 12.47 1.61
C ALA A 252 15.32 11.71 2.79
N ALA A 253 14.81 10.52 3.11
CA ALA A 253 15.11 9.80 4.35
C ALA A 253 16.59 9.45 4.62
N SER A 254 17.46 9.51 3.60
CA SER A 254 18.92 9.33 3.77
C SER A 254 19.61 10.54 4.40
N GLN A 255 18.93 11.69 4.44
CA GLN A 255 19.40 12.92 5.05
C GLN A 255 18.41 13.35 6.13
N LEU A 256 18.92 13.87 7.23
CA LEU A 256 18.11 14.44 8.31
C LEU A 256 18.28 15.95 8.27
N PRO A 257 17.32 16.69 7.66
CA PRO A 257 17.38 18.14 7.57
C PRO A 257 17.79 18.78 8.91
N GLY A 258 18.81 19.62 8.88
CA GLY A 258 19.41 20.20 10.06
C GLY A 258 20.00 21.58 9.81
N GLY A 259 19.80 22.50 10.77
CA GLY A 259 20.34 23.85 10.71
C GLY A 259 20.56 24.43 12.10
N SER A 260 21.46 25.40 12.20
CA SER A 260 21.72 26.12 13.44
C SER A 260 22.07 27.58 13.19
N ALA A 261 21.71 28.43 14.13
CA ALA A 261 22.09 29.84 14.15
C ALA A 261 22.54 30.22 15.56
N GLY A 262 23.58 31.04 15.66
CA GLY A 262 24.17 31.42 16.94
C GLY A 262 25.45 32.23 16.76
N PHE A 263 26.07 32.59 17.87
CA PHE A 263 27.35 33.29 17.86
C PHE A 263 28.52 32.34 17.54
N ALA A 264 29.53 32.87 16.84
CA ALA A 264 30.73 32.11 16.45
C ALA A 264 31.77 31.97 17.59
N GLY A 265 31.60 32.68 18.70
CA GLY A 265 32.50 32.67 19.85
C GLY A 265 31.74 32.93 21.16
N ASP A 266 32.47 33.16 22.25
CA ASP A 266 31.89 33.51 23.54
C ASP A 266 31.38 34.96 23.50
N VAL A 267 30.12 35.16 23.84
CA VAL A 267 29.45 36.46 23.81
C VAL A 267 28.83 36.70 25.18
N PRO A 268 29.15 37.81 25.87
CA PRO A 268 28.56 38.11 27.18
C PRO A 268 27.04 38.03 27.18
N ALA A 269 26.47 37.43 28.23
CA ALA A 269 25.05 37.18 28.40
C ALA A 269 24.41 36.20 27.39
N ALA A 270 25.18 35.59 26.47
CA ALA A 270 24.70 34.53 25.59
C ALA A 270 24.97 33.15 26.19
N HIS A 271 23.91 32.42 26.59
CA HIS A 271 24.02 31.12 27.25
C HIS A 271 23.00 30.11 26.70
N GLY A 272 23.36 28.83 26.74
CA GLY A 272 22.46 27.72 26.39
C GLY A 272 22.20 27.55 24.89
N GLU A 273 21.62 26.40 24.56
CA GLU A 273 21.15 26.04 23.22
C GLU A 273 19.65 25.73 23.27
N ASP A 274 18.87 26.31 22.37
CA ASP A 274 17.49 25.89 22.09
C ASP A 274 17.48 24.91 20.92
N TYR A 275 17.24 23.64 21.22
CA TYR A 275 17.15 22.56 20.24
C TYR A 275 15.70 22.07 20.13
N ASP A 276 15.19 21.99 18.90
CA ASP A 276 13.87 21.44 18.62
C ASP A 276 13.88 20.42 17.47
N TRP A 277 12.97 19.45 17.57
CA TRP A 277 12.78 18.37 16.61
C TRP A 277 11.37 18.41 16.03
N GLY A 278 11.24 18.24 14.71
CA GLY A 278 9.93 18.06 14.07
C GLY A 278 9.23 19.37 13.72
N ASP A 279 9.98 20.46 13.54
CA ASP A 279 9.47 21.80 13.21
C ASP A 279 8.86 21.92 11.78
N GLY A 280 8.67 20.78 11.09
CA GLY A 280 8.12 20.70 9.73
C GLY A 280 9.05 21.17 8.62
N ASN A 281 10.33 21.45 8.92
CA ASN A 281 11.33 21.88 7.96
C ASN A 281 11.65 20.80 6.91
N ARG A 282 11.68 21.20 5.64
CA ARG A 282 11.81 20.29 4.49
C ARG A 282 13.25 19.95 4.15
N ASP A 283 14.17 20.89 4.36
CA ASP A 283 15.59 20.81 4.00
C ASP A 283 16.48 21.64 4.96
N ASP A 284 17.80 21.58 4.76
CA ASP A 284 18.80 22.28 5.59
C ASP A 284 18.68 23.81 5.50
N THR A 285 18.28 24.34 4.33
CA THR A 285 18.10 25.78 4.11
C THR A 285 16.96 26.30 4.99
N GLU A 286 15.81 25.62 4.98
CA GLU A 286 14.67 25.96 5.82
C GLU A 286 14.98 25.76 7.30
N SER A 287 15.70 24.69 7.65
CA SER A 287 16.16 24.42 9.02
C SER A 287 17.02 25.57 9.57
N THR A 288 17.95 26.06 8.76
CA THR A 288 18.84 27.17 9.12
C THR A 288 18.07 28.49 9.22
N ARG A 289 17.13 28.75 8.30
CA ARG A 289 16.25 29.92 8.37
C ARG A 289 15.41 29.95 9.64
N LEU A 290 14.79 28.83 10.02
CA LEU A 290 14.00 28.74 11.24
C LEU A 290 14.87 28.92 12.49
N ALA A 291 16.05 28.29 12.54
CA ALA A 291 17.01 28.53 13.62
C ALA A 291 17.37 30.03 13.72
N GLN A 292 17.68 30.68 12.59
CA GLN A 292 17.99 32.12 12.57
C GLN A 292 16.84 32.98 13.11
N ILE A 293 15.60 32.69 12.73
CA ILE A 293 14.43 33.41 13.26
C ILE A 293 14.31 33.24 14.78
N ARG A 294 14.52 32.04 15.31
CA ARG A 294 14.44 31.75 16.75
C ARG A 294 15.61 32.37 17.52
N HIS A 295 16.79 32.43 16.91
CA HIS A 295 17.92 33.12 17.50
C HIS A 295 17.69 34.64 17.54
N GLN A 296 17.25 35.25 16.44
CA GLN A 296 16.87 36.67 16.37
C GLN A 296 15.77 37.03 17.38
N LEU A 297 14.79 36.15 17.58
CA LEU A 297 13.76 36.29 18.61
C LEU A 297 14.37 36.47 20.01
N SER A 298 15.36 35.65 20.37
CA SER A 298 16.05 35.76 21.66
C SER A 298 16.93 37.00 21.73
N VAL A 299 17.73 37.28 20.69
CA VAL A 299 18.65 38.43 20.63
C VAL A 299 17.90 39.77 20.71
N SER A 300 16.76 39.89 20.04
CA SER A 300 15.95 41.12 20.04
C SER A 300 15.45 41.51 21.43
N ARG A 301 15.31 40.55 22.36
CA ARG A 301 14.83 40.75 23.73
C ARG A 301 15.93 40.85 24.79
N GLN A 302 17.19 40.72 24.38
CA GLN A 302 18.33 40.84 25.30
C GLN A 302 18.41 42.24 25.93
N CYS A 303 18.03 43.29 25.22
CA CYS A 303 17.97 44.67 25.71
C CYS A 303 16.57 45.22 25.43
N MET A 304 15.87 45.61 26.50
CA MET A 304 14.53 46.18 26.42
C MET A 304 14.51 47.50 27.19
N ALA A 305 13.99 48.55 26.55
CA ALA A 305 13.70 49.81 27.20
C ALA A 305 12.20 49.90 27.56
N SER A 306 11.91 50.63 28.62
CA SER A 306 10.56 51.08 28.96
C SER A 306 10.58 52.53 29.41
N GLY A 307 9.50 53.27 29.16
CA GLY A 307 9.42 54.66 29.59
C GLY A 307 8.00 55.20 29.63
N ASP A 308 7.85 56.34 30.30
CA ASP A 308 6.62 57.14 30.33
C ASP A 308 6.83 58.41 29.50
N SER A 309 5.79 58.85 28.78
CA SER A 309 5.88 60.03 27.92
C SER A 309 4.55 60.74 27.71
N THR A 310 4.63 61.96 27.19
CA THR A 310 3.47 62.73 26.68
C THR A 310 3.42 62.78 25.15
N VAL A 311 4.28 62.03 24.46
CA VAL A 311 4.41 62.03 23.00
C VAL A 311 3.20 61.34 22.36
N SER A 312 2.39 62.09 21.64
CA SER A 312 1.11 61.61 21.08
C SER A 312 1.27 60.59 19.94
N TRP A 313 2.32 60.73 19.13
CA TRP A 313 2.52 59.92 17.91
C TRP A 313 3.11 58.52 18.14
N LEU A 314 3.57 58.18 19.36
CA LEU A 314 4.22 56.90 19.65
C LEU A 314 3.34 55.70 19.34
N GLN A 315 3.79 54.82 18.44
CA GLN A 315 3.06 53.63 18.03
C GLN A 315 4.02 52.44 17.86
N PRO A 316 3.55 51.19 18.05
CA PRO A 316 4.36 50.02 17.78
C PRO A 316 4.88 50.00 16.34
N GLY A 317 6.15 49.60 16.20
CA GLY A 317 6.88 49.53 14.95
C GLY A 317 7.51 50.85 14.47
N ALA A 318 7.26 51.96 15.18
CA ALA A 318 7.98 53.21 14.96
C ALA A 318 9.34 53.25 15.68
N VAL A 319 10.31 53.93 15.08
CA VAL A 319 11.64 54.15 15.69
C VAL A 319 11.66 55.49 16.42
N LEU A 320 11.78 55.45 17.75
CA LEU A 320 11.96 56.61 18.62
C LEU A 320 13.44 56.96 18.71
N LYS A 321 13.78 58.22 18.40
CA LYS A 321 15.08 58.81 18.71
C LYS A 321 14.93 59.77 19.88
N LEU A 322 15.79 59.64 20.88
CA LEU A 322 15.89 60.57 22.01
C LEU A 322 17.01 61.58 21.74
N ASP A 323 16.92 62.76 22.35
CA ASP A 323 18.01 63.75 22.35
C ASP A 323 19.24 63.27 23.13
N HIS A 324 19.05 62.33 24.05
CA HIS A 324 20.11 61.56 24.69
C HIS A 324 20.48 60.31 23.87
N ALA A 325 21.77 60.16 23.54
CA ALA A 325 22.29 59.00 22.82
C ALA A 325 22.65 57.86 23.80
N PHE A 326 22.00 56.70 23.65
CA PHE A 326 22.31 55.49 24.42
C PHE A 326 23.22 54.56 23.62
N ALA A 327 24.29 54.05 24.25
CA ALA A 327 25.20 53.09 23.63
C ALA A 327 24.49 51.77 23.24
N ASP A 328 23.45 51.39 23.99
CA ASP A 328 22.63 50.20 23.73
C ASP A 328 21.81 50.25 22.44
N ALA A 329 21.52 51.46 21.93
CA ALA A 329 20.62 51.68 20.81
C ALA A 329 21.07 52.89 19.96
N PRO A 330 22.23 52.80 19.29
CA PRO A 330 22.82 53.93 18.55
C PRO A 330 21.95 54.41 17.37
N HIS A 331 21.05 53.55 16.88
CA HIS A 331 20.15 53.84 15.77
C HIS A 331 18.71 54.17 16.21
N GLY A 332 18.49 54.34 17.51
CA GLY A 332 17.18 54.59 18.12
C GLY A 332 16.50 53.33 18.63
N TRP A 333 15.31 53.51 19.18
CA TRP A 333 14.53 52.49 19.87
C TRP A 333 13.29 52.13 19.05
N LEU A 334 13.18 50.88 18.62
CA LEU A 334 11.96 50.35 18.02
C LEU A 334 10.90 50.16 19.09
N ILE A 335 9.81 50.91 19.00
CA ILE A 335 8.67 50.77 19.90
C ILE A 335 7.99 49.42 19.64
N SER A 336 7.91 48.56 20.65
CA SER A 336 7.29 47.23 20.55
C SER A 336 5.88 47.21 21.14
N ALA A 337 5.58 48.08 22.12
CA ALA A 337 4.26 48.25 22.69
C ALA A 337 4.08 49.66 23.25
N VAL A 338 2.85 50.15 23.26
CA VAL A 338 2.46 51.44 23.85
C VAL A 338 1.11 51.31 24.53
N THR A 339 0.97 51.93 25.70
CA THR A 339 -0.29 52.06 26.42
C THR A 339 -0.61 53.54 26.58
N HIS A 340 -1.71 53.99 25.98
CA HIS A 340 -2.20 55.36 26.04
C HIS A 340 -3.30 55.49 27.08
N SER A 341 -3.31 56.60 27.82
CA SER A 341 -4.37 56.91 28.78
C SER A 341 -4.65 58.41 28.86
N GLY A 342 -5.90 58.75 29.15
CA GLY A 342 -6.32 60.12 29.40
C GLY A 342 -7.77 60.16 29.91
N SER A 343 -8.13 61.25 30.58
CA SER A 343 -9.50 61.49 31.05
C SER A 343 -9.82 62.98 31.04
N ARG A 344 -11.05 63.36 31.37
CA ARG A 344 -11.40 64.77 31.58
C ARG A 344 -10.59 65.43 32.70
N ASP A 345 -10.23 64.64 33.71
CA ASP A 345 -9.56 65.10 34.92
C ASP A 345 -8.05 64.84 34.90
N SER A 346 -7.51 64.29 33.80
CA SER A 346 -6.10 63.94 33.67
C SER A 346 -5.64 64.09 32.23
N ALA A 347 -4.56 64.87 32.04
CA ALA A 347 -3.92 65.03 30.75
C ALA A 347 -3.47 63.68 30.15
N TYR A 348 -3.30 63.68 28.83
CA TYR A 348 -2.81 62.52 28.09
C TYR A 348 -1.40 62.11 28.55
N ARG A 349 -1.21 60.80 28.71
CA ARG A 349 0.07 60.16 29.02
C ARG A 349 0.11 58.79 28.38
N ASN A 350 1.30 58.33 28.02
CA ASN A 350 1.53 56.97 27.58
C ASN A 350 2.73 56.34 28.28
N SER A 351 2.73 55.02 28.33
CA SER A 351 3.90 54.22 28.67
C SER A 351 4.24 53.31 27.49
N PHE A 352 5.51 53.06 27.25
CA PHE A 352 5.96 52.26 26.10
C PHE A 352 7.04 51.26 26.47
N HIS A 353 7.15 50.23 25.61
CA HIS A 353 8.27 49.30 25.58
C HIS A 353 8.97 49.41 24.24
N ALA A 354 10.29 49.22 24.23
CA ALA A 354 11.08 49.28 23.03
C ALA A 354 12.29 48.34 23.08
N ILE A 355 12.86 48.07 21.91
CA ILE A 355 14.14 47.37 21.73
C ILE A 355 15.07 48.22 20.87
N PRO A 356 16.39 47.97 20.86
CA PRO A 356 17.29 48.62 19.90
C PRO A 356 16.84 48.39 18.44
N ALA A 357 16.76 49.46 17.65
CA ALA A 357 16.20 49.44 16.29
C ALA A 357 17.09 48.76 15.25
N ASP A 358 18.28 48.29 15.64
CA ASP A 358 19.22 47.48 14.86
C ASP A 358 19.03 45.96 15.08
N ARG A 359 18.08 45.57 15.93
CA ARG A 359 17.73 44.16 16.17
C ARG A 359 16.42 43.82 15.50
N VAL A 360 16.41 42.72 14.75
CA VAL A 360 15.22 42.29 14.01
C VAL A 360 14.20 41.71 14.99
N TRP A 361 13.11 42.44 15.22
CA TRP A 361 11.93 41.94 15.92
C TRP A 361 11.37 40.68 15.26
N ARG A 362 11.17 39.64 16.07
CA ARG A 362 10.47 38.42 15.69
C ARG A 362 9.29 38.21 16.64
N PRO A 363 8.10 37.82 16.16
CA PRO A 363 7.00 37.49 17.04
C PRO A 363 7.32 36.29 17.92
N ALA A 364 6.77 36.26 19.14
CA ALA A 364 6.78 35.03 19.94
C ALA A 364 6.00 33.93 19.21
N LEU A 365 6.52 32.70 19.18
CA LEU A 365 5.88 31.58 18.51
C LEU A 365 4.76 31.00 19.41
N PRO A 366 3.47 31.11 19.02
CA PRO A 366 2.40 30.40 19.69
C PRO A 366 2.55 28.89 19.49
N PRO A 367 2.14 28.06 20.46
CA PRO A 367 2.21 26.61 20.32
C PRO A 367 1.38 26.13 19.14
N LYS A 368 1.95 25.23 18.33
CA LYS A 368 1.22 24.58 17.23
C LYS A 368 0.18 23.61 17.79
N PRO A 369 -1.07 23.61 17.29
CA PRO A 369 -2.06 22.62 17.71
C PRO A 369 -1.58 21.21 17.33
N ARG A 370 -1.88 20.23 18.18
CA ARG A 370 -1.49 18.82 17.99
C ARG A 370 -2.70 17.90 17.94
N ILE A 371 -2.63 16.87 17.11
CA ILE A 371 -3.63 15.81 16.98
C ILE A 371 -3.05 14.54 17.61
N HIS A 372 -3.49 14.23 18.84
CA HIS A 372 -2.97 13.09 19.60
C HIS A 372 -3.57 11.73 19.20
N GLY A 373 -4.65 11.72 18.40
CA GLY A 373 -5.32 10.51 17.94
C GLY A 373 -5.34 10.40 16.43
N THR A 374 -6.24 9.56 15.89
CA THR A 374 -6.46 9.49 14.45
C THR A 374 -7.69 10.27 14.02
N LEU A 375 -7.68 10.80 12.81
CA LEU A 375 -8.87 11.39 12.17
C LEU A 375 -9.29 10.55 10.96
N PRO A 376 -10.61 10.35 10.74
CA PRO A 376 -11.08 9.61 9.58
C PRO A 376 -10.90 10.46 8.31
N ALA A 377 -10.52 9.78 7.24
CA ALA A 377 -10.42 10.31 5.90
C ALA A 377 -10.89 9.26 4.89
N MET A 378 -11.19 9.68 3.67
CA MET A 378 -11.60 8.80 2.59
C MET A 378 -10.52 8.78 1.52
N VAL A 379 -10.09 7.61 1.06
CA VAL A 379 -9.21 7.54 -0.13
C VAL A 379 -9.97 8.03 -1.35
N VAL A 380 -9.36 8.93 -2.12
CA VAL A 380 -9.98 9.52 -3.32
C VAL A 380 -9.17 9.24 -4.57
N SER A 381 -9.83 9.31 -5.72
CA SER A 381 -9.19 9.31 -7.04
C SER A 381 -9.79 10.40 -7.93
N PRO A 382 -9.09 10.78 -9.01
CA PRO A 382 -9.67 11.62 -10.07
C PRO A 382 -10.98 11.04 -10.62
N GLY A 383 -11.76 11.90 -11.28
CA GLY A 383 -13.02 11.51 -11.90
C GLY A 383 -14.07 11.02 -10.90
N ASN A 384 -14.17 11.66 -9.72
CA ASN A 384 -15.13 11.33 -8.65
C ASN A 384 -15.09 9.86 -8.22
N ASN A 385 -13.90 9.34 -7.90
CA ASN A 385 -13.73 7.95 -7.45
C ASN A 385 -14.15 6.88 -8.48
N SER A 386 -14.24 7.22 -9.78
CA SER A 386 -14.63 6.28 -10.84
C SER A 386 -13.53 5.33 -11.30
N TYR A 387 -12.28 5.52 -10.86
CA TYR A 387 -11.16 4.69 -11.29
C TYR A 387 -11.32 3.26 -10.79
N HIS A 388 -11.18 2.30 -11.70
CA HIS A 388 -11.31 0.87 -11.38
C HIS A 388 -10.22 0.39 -10.40
N TYR A 389 -9.00 0.90 -10.58
CA TYR A 389 -7.81 0.57 -9.80
C TYR A 389 -7.46 1.68 -8.79
N PRO A 390 -6.69 1.38 -7.74
CA PRO A 390 -6.21 2.37 -6.79
C PRO A 390 -5.36 3.44 -7.46
N PHE A 391 -5.57 4.69 -7.04
CA PHE A 391 -4.83 5.84 -7.55
C PHE A 391 -3.65 6.14 -6.62
N LEU A 392 -2.45 5.80 -7.08
CA LEU A 392 -1.19 5.94 -6.36
C LEU A 392 -0.26 6.90 -7.09
N ASP A 393 0.59 7.61 -6.36
CA ASP A 393 1.72 8.31 -6.96
C ASP A 393 2.92 7.37 -7.19
N GLU A 394 4.02 7.90 -7.74
CA GLU A 394 5.26 7.17 -8.04
C GLU A 394 5.92 6.56 -6.79
N HIS A 395 5.51 6.99 -5.59
CA HIS A 395 6.02 6.52 -4.30
C HIS A 395 5.02 5.60 -3.57
N GLY A 396 3.90 5.25 -4.19
CA GLY A 396 2.86 4.40 -3.61
C GLY A 396 2.07 5.06 -2.49
N ARG A 397 1.97 6.41 -2.50
CA ARG A 397 1.16 7.22 -1.59
C ARG A 397 -0.23 7.44 -2.17
N TYR A 398 -1.18 7.77 -1.30
CA TYR A 398 -2.60 7.96 -1.63
C TYR A 398 -3.00 9.42 -1.52
N ARG A 399 -4.05 9.83 -2.22
CA ARG A 399 -4.75 11.08 -1.90
C ARG A 399 -5.98 10.77 -1.08
N VAL A 400 -6.30 11.65 -0.14
CA VAL A 400 -7.39 11.45 0.81
C VAL A 400 -8.22 12.72 0.96
N ARG A 401 -9.51 12.56 1.20
CA ARG A 401 -10.38 13.64 1.66
C ARG A 401 -10.49 13.57 3.18
N PHE A 402 -10.02 14.60 3.85
CA PHE A 402 -10.24 14.75 5.30
C PHE A 402 -11.73 15.01 5.54
N LEU A 403 -12.38 14.20 6.38
CA LEU A 403 -13.83 14.32 6.55
C LEU A 403 -14.26 15.58 7.32
N PHE A 404 -13.32 16.25 8.00
CA PHE A 404 -13.58 17.54 8.63
C PHE A 404 -13.50 18.72 7.66
N ASP A 405 -12.88 18.53 6.49
CA ASP A 405 -12.64 19.61 5.56
C ASP A 405 -13.91 19.87 4.74
N LEU A 406 -14.40 21.09 4.85
CA LEU A 406 -15.65 21.53 4.22
C LEU A 406 -15.38 22.30 2.91
N ASP A 407 -14.12 22.60 2.61
CA ASP A 407 -13.74 23.27 1.38
C ASP A 407 -13.94 22.34 0.17
N SER A 408 -14.30 22.93 -0.97
CA SER A 408 -14.48 22.19 -2.22
C SER A 408 -13.17 22.10 -2.98
N TRP A 409 -12.77 20.88 -3.33
CA TRP A 409 -11.56 20.59 -4.09
C TRP A 409 -11.88 19.99 -5.45
N SER A 410 -10.93 20.09 -6.39
CA SER A 410 -11.02 19.33 -7.63
C SER A 410 -11.02 17.82 -7.31
N PRO A 411 -11.76 16.98 -8.05
CA PRO A 411 -11.83 15.55 -7.76
C PRO A 411 -10.44 14.90 -7.73
N GLY A 412 -10.07 14.33 -6.58
CA GLY A 412 -8.75 13.71 -6.40
C GLY A 412 -7.64 14.72 -6.07
N GLY A 413 -7.98 16.00 -5.84
CA GLY A 413 -7.07 17.07 -5.40
C GLY A 413 -7.26 17.46 -3.93
N ASP A 414 -8.04 16.69 -3.17
CA ASP A 414 -8.49 16.99 -1.80
C ASP A 414 -7.34 17.10 -0.78
N SER A 415 -6.21 16.45 -1.04
CA SER A 415 -5.02 16.52 -0.18
C SER A 415 -3.72 16.33 -0.96
N ARG A 416 -2.60 16.61 -0.28
CA ARG A 416 -1.28 16.06 -0.63
C ARG A 416 -1.29 14.54 -0.64
N ALA A 417 -0.29 13.95 -1.27
CA ALA A 417 -0.11 12.50 -1.21
C ALA A 417 0.34 12.08 0.21
N VAL A 418 -0.37 11.13 0.82
CA VAL A 418 -0.13 10.60 2.16
C VAL A 418 0.36 9.15 2.13
N ARG A 419 1.31 8.82 3.00
CA ARG A 419 1.89 7.47 3.08
C ARG A 419 0.93 6.50 3.76
N LEU A 420 1.10 5.22 3.44
CA LEU A 420 0.45 4.11 4.13
C LEU A 420 1.43 3.44 5.10
N ALA A 421 1.07 3.38 6.38
CA ALA A 421 1.74 2.53 7.37
C ALA A 421 1.53 1.06 6.99
N LYS A 422 2.62 0.27 7.04
CA LYS A 422 2.65 -1.12 6.55
C LYS A 422 3.25 -2.04 7.63
N PRO A 423 2.85 -3.32 7.69
CA PRO A 423 3.47 -4.30 8.59
C PRO A 423 5.00 -4.39 8.47
N PHE A 424 5.53 -4.31 7.25
CA PHE A 424 6.96 -4.19 6.98
C PHE A 424 7.21 -3.56 5.60
N ALA A 425 8.38 -2.94 5.43
CA ALA A 425 8.85 -2.36 4.18
C ALA A 425 10.38 -2.34 4.13
N GLY A 426 10.94 -2.48 2.92
CA GLY A 426 12.37 -2.41 2.63
C GLY A 426 12.61 -1.96 1.19
N ARG A 427 13.89 -1.92 0.75
CA ARG A 427 14.28 -1.33 -0.55
C ARG A 427 13.63 -1.99 -1.77
N GLN A 428 13.41 -3.32 -1.73
CA GLN A 428 12.82 -4.11 -2.83
C GLN A 428 11.82 -5.17 -2.33
N PHE A 429 11.38 -5.06 -1.08
CA PHE A 429 10.46 -6.00 -0.45
C PHE A 429 9.53 -5.26 0.52
N GLY A 430 8.38 -5.84 0.86
CA GLY A 430 7.43 -5.21 1.78
C GLY A 430 6.05 -5.85 1.69
N PHE A 431 5.13 -5.33 2.52
CA PHE A 431 3.71 -5.67 2.46
C PHE A 431 2.92 -4.52 1.80
N HIS A 432 2.16 -4.80 0.74
CA HIS A 432 1.27 -3.81 0.15
C HIS A 432 0.02 -4.45 -0.45
N MET A 433 -1.14 -4.07 0.10
CA MET A 433 -2.46 -4.36 -0.45
C MET A 433 -3.09 -3.02 -0.83
N PRO A 434 -3.24 -2.71 -2.13
CA PRO A 434 -3.72 -1.41 -2.58
C PRO A 434 -5.11 -1.03 -2.05
N ILE A 435 -5.28 0.20 -1.58
CA ILE A 435 -6.55 0.72 -1.04
C ILE A 435 -7.36 1.37 -2.16
N HIS A 436 -8.59 0.94 -2.37
CA HIS A 436 -9.45 1.51 -3.42
C HIS A 436 -10.12 2.81 -2.96
N ALA A 437 -10.41 3.69 -3.91
CA ALA A 437 -11.16 4.93 -3.66
C ALA A 437 -12.51 4.65 -2.99
N GLY A 438 -12.94 5.57 -2.13
CA GLY A 438 -14.12 5.44 -1.26
C GLY A 438 -13.83 4.74 0.07
N THR A 439 -12.72 4.03 0.22
CA THR A 439 -12.39 3.35 1.49
C THR A 439 -12.11 4.36 2.60
N ILE A 440 -12.72 4.17 3.76
CA ILE A 440 -12.44 4.96 4.97
C ILE A 440 -11.15 4.48 5.61
N VAL A 441 -10.28 5.44 5.88
CA VAL A 441 -8.96 5.26 6.50
C VAL A 441 -8.81 6.19 7.69
N HIS A 442 -7.92 5.83 8.60
CA HIS A 442 -7.59 6.64 9.76
C HIS A 442 -6.20 7.24 9.57
N LEU A 443 -6.16 8.57 9.57
CA LEU A 443 -4.91 9.33 9.50
C LEU A 443 -4.36 9.54 10.90
N ALA A 444 -3.12 9.14 11.11
CA ALA A 444 -2.31 9.59 12.23
C ALA A 444 -1.35 10.70 11.73
N PHE A 445 -0.71 11.37 12.68
CA PHE A 445 0.05 12.59 12.45
C PHE A 445 1.41 12.46 13.12
N SER A 446 2.50 12.63 12.38
CA SER A 446 3.86 12.55 12.93
C SER A 446 4.05 13.57 14.04
N ASP A 447 4.40 13.13 15.25
CA ASP A 447 4.46 13.99 16.46
C ASP A 447 3.13 14.73 16.77
N GLY A 448 2.01 14.27 16.21
CA GLY A 448 0.73 14.97 16.27
C GLY A 448 0.66 16.23 15.41
N ASP A 449 1.63 16.50 14.53
CA ASP A 449 1.63 17.65 13.63
C ASP A 449 0.49 17.52 12.58
N PRO A 450 -0.53 18.41 12.60
CA PRO A 450 -1.60 18.41 11.61
C PRO A 450 -1.14 18.41 10.15
N ASP A 451 0.05 18.94 9.86
CA ASP A 451 0.60 19.07 8.51
C ASP A 451 1.35 17.81 8.03
N GLN A 452 1.52 16.81 8.90
CA GLN A 452 2.23 15.56 8.59
C GLN A 452 1.37 14.30 8.72
N PRO A 453 0.27 14.19 7.94
CA PRO A 453 -0.63 13.05 7.96
C PRO A 453 -0.05 11.81 7.27
N TYR A 454 -0.36 10.63 7.80
CA TYR A 454 -0.18 9.34 7.15
C TYR A 454 -1.34 8.39 7.49
N ILE A 455 -1.68 7.49 6.57
CA ILE A 455 -2.69 6.45 6.80
C ILE A 455 -2.11 5.42 7.78
N ALA A 456 -2.68 5.36 8.98
CA ALA A 456 -2.28 4.44 10.05
C ALA A 456 -3.11 3.16 10.08
N ALA A 457 -4.39 3.25 9.72
CA ALA A 457 -5.31 2.12 9.72
C ALA A 457 -6.41 2.26 8.66
N ILE A 458 -7.08 1.16 8.39
CA ILE A 458 -8.18 1.03 7.44
C ILE A 458 -9.35 0.40 8.20
N THR A 459 -10.57 0.91 8.00
CA THR A 459 -11.77 0.41 8.68
C THR A 459 -12.85 0.06 7.67
N HIS A 460 -13.62 -0.98 7.97
CA HIS A 460 -14.85 -1.29 7.23
C HIS A 460 -15.97 -0.30 7.61
N ASP A 461 -16.98 -0.20 6.75
CA ASP A 461 -18.15 0.65 6.95
C ASP A 461 -19.42 -0.05 6.40
N ASN A 462 -20.58 0.61 6.43
CA ASN A 462 -21.84 0.02 5.96
C ASN A 462 -21.86 -0.26 4.44
N GLU A 463 -21.15 0.54 3.63
CA GLU A 463 -21.04 0.31 2.19
C GLU A 463 -19.95 -0.73 1.86
N ARG A 464 -18.96 -0.88 2.74
CA ARG A 464 -17.79 -1.75 2.59
C ARG A 464 -17.66 -2.63 3.84
N PRO A 465 -18.57 -3.61 4.03
CA PRO A 465 -18.60 -4.43 5.23
C PRO A 465 -17.42 -5.38 5.30
N ASP A 466 -17.08 -5.79 6.52
CA ASP A 466 -16.06 -6.80 6.77
C ASP A 466 -16.44 -8.15 6.12
N PRO A 467 -15.50 -8.86 5.46
CA PRO A 467 -15.75 -10.24 5.02
C PRO A 467 -16.13 -11.20 6.16
N ILE A 468 -15.72 -10.91 7.40
CA ILE A 468 -15.98 -11.72 8.57
C ILE A 468 -17.07 -11.06 9.42
N THR A 469 -18.22 -11.74 9.49
CA THR A 469 -19.37 -11.34 10.30
C THR A 469 -19.70 -12.43 11.32
N SER A 470 -20.74 -12.24 12.13
CA SER A 470 -21.21 -13.26 13.08
C SER A 470 -21.50 -14.61 12.42
N GLN A 471 -21.85 -14.65 11.13
CA GLN A 471 -22.06 -15.90 10.40
C GLN A 471 -20.76 -16.67 10.12
N TRP A 472 -19.61 -15.99 10.20
CA TRP A 472 -18.30 -16.46 9.78
C TRP A 472 -17.22 -16.28 10.86
N HIS A 473 -17.62 -16.23 12.12
CA HIS A 473 -16.79 -15.83 13.26
C HIS A 473 -15.53 -16.70 13.49
N SER A 474 -15.48 -17.92 12.95
CA SER A 474 -14.34 -18.86 13.04
C SER A 474 -13.42 -18.81 11.82
N ARG A 475 -13.62 -17.85 10.91
CA ARG A 475 -12.84 -17.74 9.67
C ARG A 475 -11.79 -16.65 9.72
N ASN A 476 -10.65 -16.98 9.13
CA ASN A 476 -9.59 -16.05 8.79
C ASN A 476 -9.51 -15.96 7.26
N VAL A 477 -9.48 -14.74 6.71
CA VAL A 477 -9.47 -14.58 5.24
C VAL A 477 -8.65 -13.38 4.79
N ILE A 478 -7.82 -13.60 3.77
CA ILE A 478 -7.29 -12.56 2.91
C ILE A 478 -8.05 -12.68 1.59
N ARG A 479 -8.78 -11.64 1.20
CA ARG A 479 -9.60 -11.62 -0.02
C ARG A 479 -9.34 -10.34 -0.81
N THR A 480 -8.96 -10.47 -2.08
CA THR A 480 -8.76 -9.32 -2.98
C THR A 480 -10.08 -8.89 -3.64
N LYS A 481 -10.09 -7.71 -4.27
CA LYS A 481 -11.25 -7.20 -5.04
C LYS A 481 -11.73 -8.16 -6.14
N ALA A 482 -10.80 -8.85 -6.80
CA ALA A 482 -11.10 -9.87 -7.80
C ALA A 482 -11.46 -11.24 -7.21
N ASN A 483 -11.69 -11.34 -5.90
CA ASN A 483 -12.06 -12.57 -5.19
C ASN A 483 -10.97 -13.66 -5.14
N ASN A 484 -9.70 -13.32 -5.36
CA ASN A 484 -8.59 -14.21 -5.02
C ASN A 484 -8.51 -14.30 -3.49
N LYS A 485 -8.36 -15.52 -2.94
CA LYS A 485 -8.43 -15.69 -1.50
C LYS A 485 -7.49 -16.75 -0.94
N LEU A 486 -6.98 -16.44 0.25
CA LEU A 486 -6.48 -17.41 1.22
C LEU A 486 -7.48 -17.41 2.38
N ARG A 487 -8.13 -18.54 2.61
CA ARG A 487 -9.13 -18.72 3.66
C ARG A 487 -8.71 -19.86 4.57
N MET A 488 -8.82 -19.66 5.88
CA MET A 488 -8.61 -20.67 6.91
C MET A 488 -9.87 -20.69 7.80
N GLU A 489 -10.39 -21.88 8.05
CA GLU A 489 -11.55 -22.13 8.93
C GLU A 489 -11.06 -22.84 10.18
N ASP A 490 -11.40 -22.30 11.34
CA ASP A 490 -11.05 -22.86 12.66
C ASP A 490 -12.27 -23.44 13.39
N LEU A 491 -13.40 -23.62 12.69
CA LEU A 491 -14.56 -24.29 13.26
C LEU A 491 -14.18 -25.72 13.63
N GLN A 492 -14.30 -26.04 14.92
CA GLN A 492 -13.90 -27.33 15.49
C GLN A 492 -14.48 -28.53 14.71
N GLY A 493 -13.60 -29.43 14.28
CA GLY A 493 -13.95 -30.63 13.51
C GLY A 493 -14.32 -30.36 12.05
N LYS A 494 -14.18 -29.12 11.57
CA LYS A 494 -14.44 -28.68 10.19
C LYS A 494 -13.33 -27.76 9.68
N GLU A 495 -12.15 -27.88 10.27
CA GLU A 495 -10.99 -27.07 9.95
C GLU A 495 -10.56 -27.30 8.51
N HIS A 496 -10.28 -26.22 7.79
CA HIS A 496 -9.81 -26.33 6.41
C HIS A 496 -9.10 -25.07 5.93
N ILE A 497 -8.23 -25.25 4.94
CA ILE A 497 -7.53 -24.18 4.24
C ILE A 497 -7.93 -24.20 2.77
N LYS A 498 -8.21 -23.01 2.21
CA LYS A 498 -8.46 -22.80 0.79
C LYS A 498 -7.56 -21.70 0.25
N LEU A 499 -6.76 -22.04 -0.75
CA LEU A 499 -6.06 -21.10 -1.61
C LEU A 499 -6.71 -21.12 -2.98
N ALA A 500 -7.28 -20.00 -3.43
CA ALA A 500 -8.04 -19.96 -4.68
C ALA A 500 -7.84 -18.67 -5.47
N SER A 501 -7.76 -18.85 -6.80
CA SER A 501 -7.87 -17.80 -7.81
C SER A 501 -9.28 -17.82 -8.40
N GLU A 502 -9.84 -16.63 -8.64
CA GLU A 502 -11.10 -16.51 -9.36
C GLU A 502 -10.95 -16.89 -10.84
N TYR A 503 -9.80 -16.55 -11.43
CA TYR A 503 -9.47 -16.89 -12.81
C TYR A 503 -9.19 -18.40 -12.98
N GLY A 504 -9.93 -19.06 -13.87
CA GLY A 504 -9.84 -20.50 -14.13
C GLY A 504 -10.31 -21.38 -12.97
N LYS A 505 -10.91 -20.79 -11.92
CA LYS A 505 -11.36 -21.47 -10.69
C LYS A 505 -10.31 -22.41 -10.09
N SER A 506 -9.04 -22.05 -10.21
CA SER A 506 -7.91 -22.83 -9.74
C SER A 506 -7.81 -22.74 -8.22
N GLN A 507 -7.80 -23.90 -7.55
CA GLN A 507 -7.83 -23.98 -6.09
C GLN A 507 -7.07 -25.19 -5.53
N LEU A 508 -6.44 -24.98 -4.38
CA LEU A 508 -5.98 -26.01 -3.46
C LEU A 508 -6.86 -25.95 -2.21
N ASN A 509 -7.60 -27.02 -1.93
CA ASN A 509 -8.42 -27.18 -0.74
C ASN A 509 -7.83 -28.29 0.14
N ILE A 510 -7.74 -28.07 1.45
CA ILE A 510 -7.14 -29.00 2.43
C ILE A 510 -8.03 -29.04 3.69
N GLY A 511 -8.26 -30.22 4.28
CA GLY A 511 -9.06 -30.42 5.49
C GLY A 511 -10.50 -30.84 5.19
N HIS A 512 -11.48 -30.19 5.81
CA HIS A 512 -12.91 -30.41 5.57
C HIS A 512 -13.41 -29.64 4.32
N LEU A 513 -13.65 -30.35 3.22
CA LEU A 513 -14.09 -29.74 1.96
C LEU A 513 -15.60 -29.58 1.94
N VAL A 514 -16.06 -28.38 1.57
CA VAL A 514 -17.49 -28.05 1.44
C VAL A 514 -17.82 -27.42 0.09
N ASP A 515 -19.07 -27.53 -0.33
CA ASP A 515 -19.61 -26.82 -1.49
C ASP A 515 -20.03 -25.36 -1.16
N ALA A 516 -20.67 -24.68 -2.11
CA ALA A 516 -21.16 -23.32 -1.91
C ALA A 516 -22.30 -23.23 -0.87
N ALA A 517 -23.08 -24.30 -0.70
CA ALA A 517 -24.15 -24.43 0.28
C ALA A 517 -23.63 -24.91 1.67
N ARG A 518 -22.31 -25.13 1.80
CA ARG A 518 -21.65 -25.68 2.99
C ARG A 518 -21.95 -27.17 3.23
N ALA A 519 -22.49 -27.87 2.24
CA ALA A 519 -22.63 -29.31 2.30
C ALA A 519 -21.24 -29.96 2.20
N PRO A 520 -20.97 -31.01 3.00
CA PRO A 520 -19.69 -31.71 2.95
C PRO A 520 -19.50 -32.35 1.58
N ARG A 521 -18.33 -32.09 0.98
CA ARG A 521 -17.87 -32.70 -0.28
C ARG A 521 -16.86 -33.82 -0.04
N GLY A 522 -16.18 -33.82 1.09
CA GLY A 522 -15.17 -34.81 1.46
C GLY A 522 -14.15 -34.26 2.45
N GLU A 523 -13.13 -35.05 2.74
CA GLU A 523 -12.02 -34.70 3.63
C GLU A 523 -10.68 -35.03 2.95
N GLY A 524 -9.60 -34.37 3.36
CA GLY A 524 -8.25 -34.58 2.80
C GLY A 524 -7.80 -33.37 1.97
N PHE A 525 -7.41 -33.58 0.71
CA PHE A 525 -7.01 -32.48 -0.17
C PHE A 525 -7.59 -32.62 -1.59
N GLU A 526 -7.84 -31.48 -2.24
CA GLU A 526 -8.27 -31.39 -3.64
C GLU A 526 -7.46 -30.29 -4.35
N LEU A 527 -6.81 -30.67 -5.46
CA LEU A 527 -6.27 -29.73 -6.44
C LEU A 527 -7.22 -29.69 -7.65
N ARG A 528 -7.83 -28.54 -7.93
CA ARG A 528 -8.81 -28.36 -9.01
C ARG A 528 -8.50 -27.13 -9.85
N THR A 529 -8.74 -27.22 -11.15
CA THR A 529 -8.80 -26.09 -12.09
C THR A 529 -9.79 -26.39 -13.22
N GLU A 530 -10.38 -25.35 -13.81
CA GLU A 530 -11.21 -25.44 -15.03
C GLU A 530 -10.39 -25.24 -16.31
N HIS A 531 -9.10 -24.89 -16.17
CA HIS A 531 -8.16 -24.76 -17.27
C HIS A 531 -7.19 -25.95 -17.29
N TRP A 532 -6.02 -25.79 -17.93
CA TRP A 532 -4.98 -26.81 -17.95
C TRP A 532 -4.33 -27.01 -16.59
N GLY A 533 -4.12 -28.27 -16.20
CA GLY A 533 -3.34 -28.67 -15.03
C GLY A 533 -2.09 -29.46 -15.44
N ALA A 534 -0.98 -29.25 -14.75
CA ALA A 534 0.24 -30.02 -14.94
C ALA A 534 0.93 -30.27 -13.59
N ILE A 535 1.30 -31.52 -13.32
CA ILE A 535 2.17 -31.91 -12.19
C ILE A 535 3.51 -32.31 -12.79
N ARG A 536 4.59 -31.57 -12.47
CA ARG A 536 5.93 -31.78 -13.04
C ARG A 536 6.95 -31.85 -11.91
N ALA A 537 7.71 -32.94 -11.89
CA ALA A 537 8.83 -33.12 -10.98
C ALA A 537 10.02 -33.66 -11.78
N GLY A 538 10.98 -32.80 -12.09
CA GLY A 538 12.12 -33.15 -12.97
C GLY A 538 13.04 -34.24 -12.40
N LYS A 539 12.95 -34.52 -11.09
CA LYS A 539 13.62 -35.63 -10.41
C LYS A 539 12.74 -36.88 -10.25
N GLY A 540 11.51 -36.90 -10.79
CA GLY A 540 10.57 -38.00 -10.69
C GLY A 540 9.38 -37.76 -9.75
N LEU A 541 8.38 -38.64 -9.81
CA LEU A 541 7.13 -38.54 -9.03
C LEU A 541 6.79 -39.88 -8.35
N LEU A 542 6.49 -39.83 -7.05
CA LEU A 542 5.92 -40.95 -6.29
C LEU A 542 4.43 -40.66 -6.05
N ILE A 543 3.55 -41.55 -6.49
CA ILE A 543 2.11 -41.53 -6.20
C ILE A 543 1.80 -42.81 -5.42
N SER A 544 1.43 -42.67 -4.15
CA SER A 544 1.27 -43.81 -3.24
C SER A 544 -0.01 -43.73 -2.43
N ALA A 545 -0.65 -44.88 -2.23
CA ALA A 545 -1.75 -45.09 -1.27
C ALA A 545 -1.31 -45.89 -0.04
N GLU A 546 0.00 -46.03 0.19
CA GLU A 546 0.55 -46.70 1.36
C GLU A 546 0.33 -45.87 2.63
N ALA A 547 -0.17 -46.49 3.70
CA ALA A 547 -0.63 -45.81 4.92
C ALA A 547 0.48 -45.46 5.93
N ASN A 548 1.77 -45.62 5.56
CA ASN A 548 2.90 -45.44 6.49
C ASN A 548 2.79 -44.11 7.25
N ALA A 549 3.09 -44.14 8.56
CA ALA A 549 3.00 -42.97 9.42
C ALA A 549 3.97 -41.87 8.94
N VAL A 550 3.42 -40.87 8.24
CA VAL A 550 4.12 -39.76 7.57
C VAL A 550 5.01 -38.94 8.53
N ALA A 551 4.81 -39.03 9.84
CA ALA A 551 5.61 -38.33 10.84
C ALA A 551 6.98 -38.98 11.14
N THR A 552 7.23 -40.23 10.71
CA THR A 552 8.46 -40.98 11.04
C THR A 552 9.24 -41.47 9.82
N THR A 553 8.74 -41.25 8.60
CA THR A 553 9.36 -41.71 7.36
C THR A 553 9.76 -40.54 6.45
N ALA A 554 10.73 -40.76 5.57
CA ALA A 554 11.13 -39.75 4.59
C ALA A 554 10.00 -39.51 3.56
N GLN A 555 9.95 -38.32 2.96
CA GLN A 555 8.97 -37.96 1.92
C GLN A 555 8.92 -38.96 0.74
N LEU A 556 10.05 -39.60 0.43
CA LEU A 556 10.20 -40.59 -0.64
C LEU A 556 10.33 -42.03 -0.09
N ASP A 557 9.76 -42.33 1.07
CA ASP A 557 9.64 -43.72 1.51
C ASP A 557 8.80 -44.51 0.50
N MET A 558 9.46 -45.48 -0.12
CA MET A 558 8.93 -46.33 -1.17
C MET A 558 9.30 -47.79 -0.92
N ALA A 559 9.68 -48.15 0.31
CA ALA A 559 10.16 -49.50 0.62
C ALA A 559 9.13 -50.59 0.25
N ALA A 560 7.84 -50.35 0.54
CA ALA A 560 6.74 -51.24 0.17
C ALA A 560 6.62 -51.41 -1.36
N ALA A 561 6.67 -50.31 -2.10
CA ALA A 561 6.59 -50.30 -3.55
C ALA A 561 7.80 -50.99 -4.22
N LEU A 562 9.02 -50.72 -3.73
CA LEU A 562 10.23 -51.39 -4.20
C LEU A 562 10.16 -52.90 -3.92
N HIS A 563 9.71 -53.30 -2.74
CA HIS A 563 9.52 -54.72 -2.39
C HIS A 563 8.51 -55.42 -3.31
N GLN A 564 7.39 -54.77 -3.66
CA GLN A 564 6.42 -55.29 -4.64
C GLN A 564 7.06 -55.50 -6.02
N LEU A 565 7.87 -54.54 -6.50
CA LEU A 565 8.60 -54.67 -7.77
C LEU A 565 9.70 -55.74 -7.72
N GLU A 566 10.40 -55.89 -6.60
CA GLU A 566 11.37 -56.97 -6.40
C GLU A 566 10.71 -58.36 -6.43
N GLN A 567 9.53 -58.51 -5.82
CA GLN A 567 8.75 -59.74 -5.89
C GLN A 567 8.30 -60.05 -7.32
N ALA A 568 7.82 -59.04 -8.05
CA ALA A 568 7.47 -59.20 -9.47
C ALA A 568 8.68 -59.63 -10.31
N ASN A 569 9.86 -59.03 -10.10
CA ASN A 569 11.10 -59.42 -10.77
C ASN A 569 11.51 -60.86 -10.47
N ARG A 570 11.36 -61.35 -9.22
CA ARG A 570 11.63 -62.75 -8.85
C ARG A 570 10.69 -63.72 -9.58
N LEU A 571 9.40 -63.39 -9.67
CA LEU A 571 8.41 -64.20 -10.39
C LEU A 571 8.73 -64.26 -11.89
N ALA A 572 9.03 -63.10 -12.50
CA ALA A 572 9.42 -63.03 -13.91
C ALA A 572 10.69 -63.84 -14.19
N LYS A 573 11.68 -63.80 -13.28
CA LYS A 573 12.91 -64.60 -13.38
C LYS A 573 12.63 -66.11 -13.36
N ALA A 574 11.80 -66.59 -12.44
CA ALA A 574 11.45 -68.00 -12.35
C ALA A 574 10.73 -68.51 -13.63
N LEU A 575 9.89 -67.67 -14.25
CA LEU A 575 9.27 -67.98 -15.54
C LEU A 575 10.26 -67.94 -16.70
N ALA A 576 11.20 -66.99 -16.69
CA ALA A 576 12.27 -66.91 -17.68
C ALA A 576 13.17 -68.16 -17.67
N ASP A 577 13.62 -68.60 -16.50
CA ASP A 577 14.48 -69.78 -16.36
C ASP A 577 13.75 -71.06 -16.83
N ALA A 578 12.44 -71.15 -16.57
CA ALA A 578 11.61 -72.25 -17.06
C ALA A 578 11.43 -72.21 -18.59
N ALA A 579 11.21 -71.03 -19.17
CA ALA A 579 11.10 -70.84 -20.61
C ALA A 579 12.42 -71.19 -21.32
N THR A 580 13.58 -70.74 -20.81
CA THR A 580 14.90 -71.09 -21.35
C THR A 580 15.13 -72.61 -21.33
N THR A 581 14.80 -73.26 -20.21
CA THR A 581 14.91 -74.73 -20.09
C THR A 581 14.05 -75.46 -21.13
N ALA A 582 12.85 -74.92 -21.41
CA ALA A 582 11.94 -75.44 -22.41
C ALA A 582 12.24 -74.99 -23.85
N GLN A 583 13.37 -74.30 -24.07
CA GLN A 583 13.76 -73.70 -25.36
C GLN A 583 12.72 -72.71 -25.93
N ALA A 584 11.88 -72.14 -25.08
CA ALA A 584 11.00 -71.02 -25.42
C ALA A 584 11.75 -69.69 -25.26
N LEU A 585 11.23 -68.61 -25.83
CA LEU A 585 11.85 -67.28 -25.69
C LEU A 585 11.52 -66.70 -24.31
N PRO A 586 12.51 -66.44 -23.44
CA PRO A 586 12.26 -65.90 -22.11
C PRO A 586 11.93 -64.40 -22.15
N PRO A 587 11.17 -63.87 -21.18
CA PRO A 587 11.00 -62.43 -21.01
C PRO A 587 12.31 -61.74 -20.60
N ASP A 588 12.47 -60.48 -20.98
CA ASP A 588 13.61 -59.64 -20.56
C ASP A 588 13.41 -59.16 -19.12
N VAL A 589 13.98 -59.90 -18.18
CA VAL A 589 13.94 -59.60 -16.74
C VAL A 589 15.00 -58.56 -16.37
N GLN A 590 16.11 -58.48 -17.12
CA GLN A 590 17.19 -57.55 -16.78
C GLN A 590 16.74 -56.10 -16.96
N ALA A 591 16.01 -55.79 -18.04
CA ALA A 591 15.43 -54.46 -18.23
C ALA A 591 14.52 -54.01 -17.06
N GLN A 592 13.79 -54.96 -16.43
CA GLN A 592 12.92 -54.66 -15.28
C GLN A 592 13.74 -54.39 -14.00
N VAL A 593 14.82 -55.14 -13.79
CA VAL A 593 15.76 -54.92 -12.67
C VAL A 593 16.50 -53.58 -12.84
N ASP A 594 16.93 -53.26 -14.05
CA ASP A 594 17.62 -52.00 -14.35
C ASP A 594 16.70 -50.79 -14.14
N LEU A 595 15.45 -50.85 -14.62
CA LEU A 595 14.45 -49.80 -14.34
C LEU A 595 14.29 -49.55 -12.83
N LEU A 596 14.18 -50.64 -12.05
CA LEU A 596 14.03 -50.55 -10.60
C LEU A 596 15.25 -49.91 -9.93
N GLN A 597 16.46 -50.44 -10.19
CA GLN A 597 17.67 -50.03 -9.46
C GLN A 597 18.24 -48.70 -9.95
N GLN A 598 18.19 -48.43 -11.25
CA GLN A 598 18.85 -47.28 -11.86
C GLN A 598 17.94 -46.06 -11.97
N SER A 599 16.62 -46.25 -12.05
CA SER A 599 15.68 -45.14 -12.29
C SER A 599 14.67 -44.93 -11.15
N LEU A 600 13.96 -45.97 -10.70
CA LEU A 600 12.83 -45.82 -9.77
C LEU A 600 13.24 -45.75 -8.30
N LYS A 601 14.29 -46.48 -7.90
CA LYS A 601 14.80 -46.46 -6.52
C LYS A 601 15.24 -45.05 -6.14
N GLN A 602 14.57 -44.48 -5.13
CA GLN A 602 14.74 -43.09 -4.71
C GLN A 602 14.55 -42.06 -5.83
N LEU A 603 13.87 -42.45 -6.92
CA LEU A 603 13.73 -41.65 -8.14
C LEU A 603 15.10 -41.13 -8.63
N ALA A 604 16.09 -42.02 -8.72
CA ALA A 604 17.44 -41.70 -9.20
C ALA A 604 17.46 -41.07 -10.61
N GLN A 605 16.43 -41.35 -11.42
CA GLN A 605 16.14 -40.66 -12.68
C GLN A 605 14.69 -40.17 -12.71
N ALA A 606 14.33 -39.40 -13.75
CA ALA A 606 12.99 -38.86 -13.95
C ALA A 606 11.95 -39.95 -14.28
N GLY A 607 11.60 -40.76 -13.29
CA GLY A 607 10.59 -41.82 -13.36
C GLY A 607 9.31 -41.44 -12.61
N ILE A 608 8.24 -42.19 -12.88
CA ILE A 608 7.00 -42.15 -12.10
C ILE A 608 6.82 -43.54 -11.48
N LEU A 609 6.70 -43.60 -10.15
CA LEU A 609 6.35 -44.81 -9.42
C LEU A 609 4.94 -44.64 -8.82
N ILE A 610 4.03 -45.52 -9.22
CA ILE A 610 2.66 -45.57 -8.71
C ILE A 610 2.50 -46.89 -7.94
N SER A 611 2.09 -46.82 -6.67
CA SER A 611 1.90 -47.99 -5.81
C SER A 611 0.66 -47.84 -4.94
N ALA A 612 -0.10 -48.91 -4.82
CA ALA A 612 -1.28 -48.98 -3.96
C ALA A 612 -1.52 -50.44 -3.53
N PRO A 613 -1.64 -50.73 -2.22
CA PRO A 613 -1.77 -52.10 -1.74
C PRO A 613 -3.11 -52.76 -2.09
N ALA A 614 -4.17 -51.96 -2.28
CA ALA A 614 -5.50 -52.45 -2.61
C ALA A 614 -5.77 -52.59 -4.13
N GLY A 615 -5.01 -51.89 -4.97
CA GLY A 615 -5.16 -51.94 -6.43
C GLY A 615 -4.96 -50.61 -7.14
N ILE A 616 -4.72 -50.68 -8.46
CA ILE A 616 -4.58 -49.54 -9.37
C ILE A 616 -5.53 -49.78 -10.55
N GLY A 617 -6.35 -48.78 -10.89
CA GLY A 617 -7.29 -48.84 -12.01
C GLY A 617 -6.99 -47.79 -13.08
N LEU A 618 -7.05 -48.21 -14.35
CA LEU A 618 -6.98 -47.32 -15.51
C LEU A 618 -8.22 -47.59 -16.37
N THR A 619 -9.05 -46.59 -16.61
CA THR A 619 -10.31 -46.75 -17.35
C THR A 619 -10.62 -45.53 -18.20
N THR A 620 -11.28 -45.75 -19.33
CA THR A 620 -11.79 -44.73 -20.24
C THR A 620 -12.89 -45.37 -21.10
N PRO A 621 -13.95 -44.64 -21.47
CA PRO A 621 -14.94 -45.13 -22.42
C PRO A 621 -14.40 -45.23 -23.86
N HIS A 622 -13.19 -44.73 -24.13
CA HIS A 622 -12.55 -44.75 -25.44
C HIS A 622 -11.30 -45.62 -25.45
N THR A 623 -10.12 -45.01 -25.60
CA THR A 623 -8.87 -45.72 -25.86
C THR A 623 -7.88 -45.52 -24.72
N ILE A 624 -7.32 -46.63 -24.22
CA ILE A 624 -6.07 -46.63 -23.44
C ILE A 624 -4.94 -46.96 -24.42
N GLN A 625 -3.88 -46.14 -24.42
CA GLN A 625 -2.67 -46.38 -25.21
C GLN A 625 -1.47 -46.43 -24.27
N GLN A 626 -0.72 -47.53 -24.31
CA GLN A 626 0.53 -47.73 -23.58
C GLN A 626 1.64 -48.03 -24.60
N SER A 627 2.78 -47.35 -24.48
CA SER A 627 3.95 -47.57 -25.34
C SER A 627 5.22 -47.44 -24.51
N ALA A 628 6.17 -48.31 -24.79
CA ALA A 628 7.54 -48.22 -24.33
C ALA A 628 8.46 -48.35 -25.55
N GLY A 629 9.49 -47.50 -25.66
CA GLY A 629 10.47 -47.56 -26.76
C GLY A 629 11.46 -48.73 -26.63
N ALA A 630 11.53 -49.36 -25.45
CA ALA A 630 12.34 -50.53 -25.17
C ALA A 630 11.44 -51.70 -24.71
N THR A 631 11.29 -51.90 -23.40
CA THR A 631 10.59 -53.07 -22.85
C THR A 631 9.24 -52.68 -22.24
N TYR A 632 8.16 -53.40 -22.63
CA TYR A 632 6.87 -53.36 -21.95
C TYR A 632 6.64 -54.69 -21.22
N ALA A 633 6.67 -54.65 -19.88
CA ALA A 633 6.56 -55.83 -19.03
C ALA A 633 5.26 -55.82 -18.22
N VAL A 634 4.56 -56.96 -18.21
CA VAL A 634 3.35 -57.18 -17.41
C VAL A 634 3.54 -58.47 -16.61
N THR A 635 3.60 -58.35 -15.29
CA THR A 635 3.82 -59.46 -14.37
C THR A 635 2.70 -59.52 -13.34
N ALA A 636 2.12 -60.72 -13.15
CA ALA A 636 1.10 -60.97 -12.13
C ALA A 636 1.47 -62.22 -11.32
N GLY A 637 1.22 -62.19 -10.01
CA GLY A 637 1.49 -63.35 -9.13
C GLY A 637 0.53 -64.54 -9.32
N GLN A 638 -0.62 -64.32 -9.97
CA GLN A 638 -1.61 -65.36 -10.24
C GLN A 638 -2.03 -65.38 -11.72
N HIS A 639 -2.87 -64.43 -12.14
CA HIS A 639 -3.51 -64.47 -13.45
C HIS A 639 -3.32 -63.16 -14.21
N ILE A 640 -3.08 -63.27 -15.51
CA ILE A 640 -3.27 -62.19 -16.48
C ILE A 640 -4.52 -62.54 -17.28
N SER A 641 -5.56 -61.72 -17.18
CA SER A 641 -6.83 -61.90 -17.91
C SER A 641 -6.96 -60.83 -18.98
N GLN A 642 -7.08 -61.25 -20.23
CA GLN A 642 -7.29 -60.36 -21.38
C GLN A 642 -8.60 -60.76 -22.06
N ALA A 643 -9.48 -59.79 -22.27
CA ALA A 643 -10.78 -60.00 -22.90
C ALA A 643 -11.13 -58.80 -23.78
N ALA A 644 -11.69 -59.06 -24.96
CA ALA A 644 -12.23 -58.06 -25.86
C ALA A 644 -13.58 -58.56 -26.40
N LEU A 645 -14.52 -57.65 -26.63
CA LEU A 645 -15.75 -57.97 -27.37
C LEU A 645 -15.47 -58.13 -28.87
N GLY A 646 -14.48 -57.40 -29.39
CA GLY A 646 -13.94 -57.59 -30.73
C GLY A 646 -12.71 -58.50 -30.70
N ASP A 647 -11.72 -58.17 -31.53
CA ASP A 647 -10.51 -58.98 -31.70
C ASP A 647 -9.45 -58.72 -30.63
N ILE A 648 -8.73 -59.78 -30.23
CA ILE A 648 -7.40 -59.67 -29.60
C ILE A 648 -6.35 -59.93 -30.67
N ARG A 649 -5.44 -58.98 -30.90
CA ARG A 649 -4.37 -59.08 -31.91
C ARG A 649 -3.00 -59.01 -31.24
N SER A 650 -2.15 -60.00 -31.50
CA SER A 650 -0.77 -60.06 -31.01
C SER A 650 0.18 -60.15 -32.20
N ASN A 651 0.95 -59.10 -32.46
CA ASN A 651 1.87 -59.01 -33.59
C ASN A 651 3.29 -58.73 -33.07
N ALA A 652 4.30 -59.40 -33.63
CA ALA A 652 5.71 -59.18 -33.30
C ALA A 652 6.57 -59.26 -34.57
N ASN A 653 7.61 -58.42 -34.66
CA ASN A 653 8.58 -58.47 -35.77
C ASN A 653 9.54 -59.68 -35.67
N GLY A 654 9.91 -60.06 -34.44
CA GLY A 654 10.79 -61.20 -34.17
C GLY A 654 10.01 -62.52 -34.09
N ALA A 655 9.43 -62.79 -32.93
CA ALA A 655 8.66 -64.01 -32.69
C ALA A 655 7.61 -63.80 -31.60
N ILE A 656 6.55 -64.61 -31.63
CA ILE A 656 5.58 -64.76 -30.55
C ILE A 656 5.87 -66.10 -29.86
N SER A 657 6.20 -66.08 -28.58
CA SER A 657 6.45 -67.30 -27.80
C SER A 657 5.34 -67.51 -26.77
N LEU A 658 4.64 -68.64 -26.85
CA LEU A 658 3.62 -69.06 -25.90
C LEU A 658 4.13 -70.26 -25.12
N PHE A 659 4.34 -70.10 -23.81
CA PHE A 659 4.88 -71.14 -22.95
C PHE A 659 4.03 -71.32 -21.70
N ALA A 660 3.72 -72.57 -21.37
CA ALA A 660 3.04 -72.96 -20.14
C ALA A 660 3.88 -74.02 -19.41
N ARG A 661 4.32 -73.72 -18.18
CA ARG A 661 5.22 -74.60 -17.40
C ARG A 661 4.56 -75.92 -16.98
N SER A 662 3.32 -75.88 -16.50
CA SER A 662 2.62 -77.04 -15.92
C SER A 662 1.19 -77.26 -16.42
N GLY A 663 0.46 -76.20 -16.79
CA GLY A 663 -0.97 -76.28 -17.14
C GLY A 663 -1.30 -76.55 -18.62
N GLY A 664 -0.30 -76.55 -19.51
CA GLY A 664 -0.48 -76.72 -20.97
C GLY A 664 -1.06 -75.49 -21.70
N VAL A 665 -1.05 -75.52 -23.03
CA VAL A 665 -1.65 -74.49 -23.91
C VAL A 665 -2.92 -75.04 -24.53
N ARG A 666 -3.99 -74.24 -24.54
CA ARG A 666 -5.31 -74.60 -25.10
C ARG A 666 -5.77 -73.54 -26.09
N LEU A 667 -6.13 -73.95 -27.30
CA LEU A 667 -6.64 -73.11 -28.37
C LEU A 667 -7.99 -73.66 -28.82
N PHE A 668 -9.05 -72.85 -28.72
CA PHE A 668 -10.42 -73.24 -29.07
C PHE A 668 -11.08 -72.16 -29.93
N ALA A 669 -11.85 -72.57 -30.93
CA ALA A 669 -12.80 -71.73 -31.64
C ALA A 669 -14.20 -72.38 -31.52
N ASN A 670 -15.21 -71.60 -31.10
CA ASN A 670 -16.56 -72.13 -30.88
C ASN A 670 -17.35 -72.29 -32.19
N GLN A 671 -17.22 -71.33 -33.12
CA GLN A 671 -17.89 -71.34 -34.43
C GLN A 671 -16.91 -71.21 -35.60
N GLY A 672 -15.83 -70.46 -35.45
CA GLY A 672 -14.83 -70.25 -36.50
C GLY A 672 -13.78 -71.36 -36.61
N SER A 673 -12.89 -71.26 -37.60
CA SER A 673 -11.72 -72.12 -37.77
C SER A 673 -10.61 -71.78 -36.78
N VAL A 674 -9.73 -72.76 -36.52
CA VAL A 674 -8.39 -72.52 -35.95
C VAL A 674 -7.39 -72.71 -37.07
N ASP A 675 -6.85 -71.61 -37.59
CA ASP A 675 -5.88 -71.61 -38.70
C ASP A 675 -4.45 -71.45 -38.16
N ILE A 676 -3.57 -72.41 -38.49
CA ILE A 676 -2.16 -72.39 -38.12
C ILE A 676 -1.34 -72.59 -39.40
N GLN A 677 -0.53 -71.59 -39.76
CA GLN A 677 0.20 -71.58 -41.02
C GLN A 677 1.61 -71.01 -40.85
N ALA A 678 2.57 -71.62 -41.54
CA ALA A 678 3.88 -71.04 -41.82
C ALA A 678 3.98 -70.79 -43.34
N GLN A 679 4.25 -69.54 -43.76
CA GLN A 679 4.25 -69.18 -45.20
C GLN A 679 5.60 -69.39 -45.87
N GLY A 680 6.70 -69.00 -45.21
CA GLY A 680 8.06 -69.11 -45.74
C GLY A 680 8.93 -70.20 -45.09
N GLY A 681 8.45 -70.81 -44.00
CA GLY A 681 9.19 -71.81 -43.22
C GLY A 681 8.36 -73.05 -42.94
N PRO A 682 8.95 -74.10 -42.33
CA PRO A 682 8.23 -75.32 -41.99
C PRO A 682 7.27 -75.09 -40.82
N LEU A 683 6.09 -75.71 -40.87
CA LEU A 683 5.23 -75.89 -39.70
C LEU A 683 5.69 -77.14 -38.95
N ALA A 684 6.35 -76.97 -37.79
CA ALA A 684 6.83 -78.07 -36.95
C ALA A 684 5.87 -78.33 -35.78
N VAL A 685 5.37 -79.56 -35.67
CA VAL A 685 4.55 -80.03 -34.53
C VAL A 685 5.21 -81.27 -33.94
N SER A 686 5.61 -81.19 -32.67
CA SER A 686 6.29 -82.29 -31.97
C SER A 686 5.61 -82.58 -30.63
N ALA A 687 5.60 -83.86 -30.24
CA ALA A 687 5.11 -84.31 -28.95
C ALA A 687 6.02 -85.42 -28.42
N ALA A 688 6.54 -85.26 -27.19
CA ALA A 688 7.40 -86.28 -26.56
C ALA A 688 6.69 -87.60 -26.25
N LYS A 689 5.35 -87.59 -26.23
CA LYS A 689 4.51 -88.78 -26.01
C LYS A 689 3.68 -89.08 -27.25
N THR A 690 2.46 -88.56 -27.31
CA THR A 690 1.51 -88.90 -28.36
C THR A 690 1.07 -87.64 -29.11
N LEU A 691 1.18 -87.66 -30.43
CA LEU A 691 0.48 -86.73 -31.32
C LEU A 691 -0.87 -87.36 -31.70
N ARG A 692 -1.97 -86.64 -31.48
CA ARG A 692 -3.32 -87.08 -31.87
C ARG A 692 -3.94 -86.07 -32.83
N LEU A 693 -4.38 -86.53 -33.99
CA LEU A 693 -5.16 -85.78 -34.96
C LEU A 693 -6.50 -86.49 -35.13
N ASN A 694 -7.59 -85.85 -34.71
CA ASN A 694 -8.92 -86.44 -34.74
C ASN A 694 -9.88 -85.51 -35.48
N SER A 695 -10.71 -86.08 -36.34
CA SER A 695 -11.83 -85.39 -37.00
C SER A 695 -13.06 -86.29 -36.96
N ASN A 696 -14.23 -85.71 -36.71
CA ASN A 696 -15.50 -86.44 -36.74
C ASN A 696 -15.96 -86.78 -38.17
N GLN A 697 -15.33 -86.16 -39.18
CA GLN A 697 -15.72 -86.33 -40.58
C GLN A 697 -14.51 -86.72 -41.43
N HIS A 698 -13.60 -85.77 -41.68
CA HIS A 698 -12.51 -85.95 -42.62
C HIS A 698 -11.21 -85.34 -42.09
N ILE A 699 -10.10 -86.06 -42.26
CA ILE A 699 -8.73 -85.55 -42.12
C ILE A 699 -8.14 -85.52 -43.52
N SER A 700 -7.67 -84.35 -43.95
CA SER A 700 -6.99 -84.16 -45.24
C SER A 700 -5.53 -83.80 -45.01
N VAL A 701 -4.63 -84.51 -45.69
CA VAL A 701 -3.20 -84.19 -45.75
C VAL A 701 -2.83 -84.13 -47.22
N ALA A 702 -2.34 -82.99 -47.67
CA ALA A 702 -1.95 -82.74 -49.05
C ALA A 702 -0.56 -82.09 -49.10
N GLY A 703 0.32 -82.61 -49.94
CA GLY A 703 1.64 -82.05 -50.23
C GLY A 703 1.85 -82.01 -51.74
N HIS A 704 2.55 -80.98 -52.24
CA HIS A 704 2.83 -80.84 -53.67
C HIS A 704 3.84 -81.87 -54.17
N ASP A 705 4.99 -81.99 -53.48
CA ASP A 705 6.08 -82.86 -53.92
C ASP A 705 5.92 -84.30 -53.40
N SER A 706 5.66 -84.44 -52.10
CA SER A 706 5.42 -85.72 -51.45
C SER A 706 4.74 -85.61 -50.09
N ILE A 707 4.13 -86.70 -49.64
CA ILE A 707 3.66 -86.93 -48.27
C ILE A 707 4.36 -88.19 -47.76
N GLU A 708 4.92 -88.13 -46.56
CA GLU A 708 5.61 -89.27 -45.94
C GLU A 708 5.06 -89.53 -44.53
N LEU A 709 4.68 -90.79 -44.28
CA LEU A 709 4.29 -91.30 -42.99
C LEU A 709 5.22 -92.45 -42.65
N ALA A 710 6.15 -92.25 -41.71
CA ALA A 710 7.18 -93.24 -41.39
C ALA A 710 7.32 -93.42 -39.87
N ALA A 711 7.62 -94.65 -39.45
CA ALA A 711 7.90 -95.03 -38.07
C ALA A 711 8.90 -96.20 -38.01
N GLY A 712 9.98 -96.07 -37.23
CA GLY A 712 10.89 -97.18 -36.92
C GLY A 712 11.57 -97.86 -38.13
N GLY A 713 11.75 -97.14 -39.26
CA GLY A 713 12.33 -97.69 -40.49
C GLY A 713 11.32 -98.25 -41.50
N HIS A 714 10.02 -98.25 -41.17
CA HIS A 714 8.92 -98.63 -42.06
C HIS A 714 8.08 -97.40 -42.41
N GLY A 715 7.46 -97.36 -43.60
CA GLY A 715 6.62 -96.21 -43.95
C GLY A 715 5.91 -96.29 -45.29
N ILE A 716 5.11 -95.27 -45.54
CA ILE A 716 4.41 -95.01 -46.80
C ILE A 716 4.82 -93.61 -47.28
N ARG A 717 5.35 -93.54 -48.50
CA ARG A 717 5.65 -92.29 -49.20
C ARG A 717 4.75 -92.17 -50.43
N ILE A 718 4.05 -91.05 -50.55
CA ILE A 718 3.18 -90.71 -51.69
C ILE A 718 3.86 -89.57 -52.44
N SER A 719 4.10 -89.73 -53.75
CA SER A 719 4.71 -88.70 -54.60
C SER A 719 4.12 -88.71 -56.01
N ALA A 720 4.55 -87.79 -56.87
CA ALA A 720 4.19 -87.77 -58.29
C ALA A 720 4.60 -89.06 -59.05
N LYS A 721 5.50 -89.89 -58.48
CA LYS A 721 5.95 -91.17 -59.06
C LYS A 721 5.12 -92.38 -58.61
N GLY A 722 4.18 -92.22 -57.68
CA GLY A 722 3.34 -93.30 -57.14
C GLY A 722 3.41 -93.43 -55.61
N VAL A 723 2.83 -94.51 -55.09
CA VAL A 723 2.84 -94.87 -53.66
C VAL A 723 3.95 -95.91 -53.42
N GLU A 724 4.94 -95.56 -52.61
CA GLU A 724 6.04 -96.42 -52.20
C GLU A 724 5.85 -96.85 -50.75
N VAL A 725 5.84 -98.15 -50.50
CA VAL A 725 5.81 -98.74 -49.14
C VAL A 725 7.14 -99.43 -48.91
N PHE A 726 7.81 -99.12 -47.80
CA PHE A 726 9.15 -99.62 -47.50
C PHE A 726 9.24 -100.21 -46.08
N GLY A 727 10.12 -101.21 -45.91
CA GLY A 727 10.23 -102.07 -44.73
C GLY A 727 9.41 -103.37 -44.85
N ASP A 728 9.32 -104.15 -43.77
CA ASP A 728 8.47 -105.35 -43.73
C ASP A 728 6.99 -104.98 -43.77
N ILE A 729 6.25 -105.61 -44.68
CA ILE A 729 4.83 -105.37 -44.90
C ILE A 729 4.05 -106.63 -44.53
N LYS A 730 3.15 -106.51 -43.54
CA LYS A 730 2.11 -107.52 -43.25
C LYS A 730 0.76 -107.00 -43.70
N LEU A 731 0.27 -107.53 -44.83
CA LEU A 731 -1.07 -107.22 -45.34
C LEU A 731 -2.06 -108.28 -44.88
N HIS A 732 -3.16 -107.83 -44.27
CA HIS A 732 -4.32 -108.67 -43.97
C HIS A 732 -5.49 -108.22 -44.88
N GLY A 733 -5.66 -108.86 -46.04
CA GLY A 733 -6.75 -108.58 -46.99
C GLY A 733 -6.49 -109.06 -48.43
N THR A 734 -7.50 -108.98 -49.29
CA THR A 734 -7.43 -109.26 -50.73
C THR A 734 -6.90 -108.06 -51.50
N LEU A 735 -5.78 -108.21 -52.21
CA LEU A 735 -5.29 -107.22 -53.17
C LEU A 735 -6.09 -107.33 -54.48
N GLY A 736 -7.00 -106.39 -54.71
CA GLY A 736 -7.70 -106.24 -55.99
C GLY A 736 -6.92 -105.31 -56.91
N ASN A 737 -6.43 -105.83 -58.04
CA ASN A 737 -5.86 -105.01 -59.12
C ASN A 737 -6.98 -104.70 -60.12
N GLU A 738 -7.79 -103.67 -59.85
CA GLU A 738 -8.72 -103.13 -60.85
C GLU A 738 -7.93 -102.25 -61.81
N GLY A 739 -7.47 -102.86 -62.91
CA GLY A 739 -6.93 -102.11 -64.03
C GLY A 739 -7.96 -101.10 -64.55
N LYS A 740 -7.49 -99.93 -65.02
CA LYS A 740 -8.32 -98.98 -65.79
C LYS A 740 -9.06 -99.75 -66.89
N ALA A 741 -10.38 -99.62 -66.91
CA ALA A 741 -11.26 -100.32 -67.83
C ALA A 741 -10.79 -100.16 -69.29
N GLY A 742 -10.43 -101.28 -69.93
CA GLY A 742 -10.25 -101.36 -71.38
C GLY A 742 -9.03 -102.14 -71.85
N LEU A 743 -9.25 -103.42 -72.16
CA LEU A 743 -8.47 -104.36 -72.99
C LEU A 743 -7.43 -105.29 -72.30
N PRO A 744 -7.36 -106.56 -72.74
CA PRO A 744 -6.77 -107.67 -71.98
C PRO A 744 -5.26 -107.80 -72.23
N ASN A 745 -4.49 -107.96 -71.16
CA ASN A 745 -3.07 -108.31 -71.25
C ASN A 745 -2.92 -109.83 -71.01
N PRO A 746 -2.32 -110.59 -71.94
CA PRO A 746 -2.11 -112.02 -71.80
C PRO A 746 -1.07 -112.31 -70.71
N ILE A 747 -1.37 -113.32 -69.90
CA ILE A 747 -0.50 -113.87 -68.87
C ILE A 747 0.78 -114.41 -69.54
N SER A 748 1.94 -113.85 -69.20
CA SER A 748 3.24 -114.48 -69.48
C SER A 748 3.58 -115.47 -68.37
N ALA A 749 3.90 -116.69 -68.79
CA ALA A 749 4.16 -117.85 -67.95
C ALA A 749 5.36 -117.69 -67.00
N PHE A 750 5.26 -118.33 -65.83
CA PHE A 750 6.36 -118.52 -64.88
C PHE A 750 7.45 -119.45 -65.46
N PRO A 751 8.74 -119.19 -65.19
CA PRO A 751 9.81 -120.11 -65.51
C PRO A 751 9.81 -121.30 -64.53
N LYS A 752 9.78 -122.53 -65.07
CA LYS A 752 10.03 -123.78 -64.34
C LYS A 752 11.44 -123.76 -63.75
N THR A 753 11.58 -124.22 -62.50
CA THR A 753 12.86 -124.42 -61.82
C THR A 753 12.90 -125.84 -61.29
N GLU A 754 13.84 -126.68 -61.73
CA GLU A 754 14.30 -127.86 -60.98
C GLU A 754 15.78 -128.09 -61.36
N LEU A 755 16.75 -127.69 -60.52
CA LEU A 755 17.43 -128.49 -59.50
C LEU A 755 18.00 -129.82 -60.03
N SER A 756 19.33 -129.87 -60.20
CA SER A 756 20.08 -131.09 -60.50
C SER A 756 20.46 -131.83 -59.21
N LEU A 757 20.22 -133.13 -59.14
CA LEU A 757 20.93 -134.05 -58.25
C LEU A 757 21.48 -135.23 -59.06
N ASP A 758 22.67 -135.67 -58.62
CA ASP A 758 23.71 -136.50 -59.24
C ASP A 758 23.37 -137.67 -60.19
N GLN A 759 24.24 -137.74 -61.21
CA GLN A 759 25.00 -138.88 -61.76
C GLN A 759 24.35 -140.28 -61.78
N ASN A 760 23.94 -140.71 -62.98
CA ASN A 760 24.34 -142.00 -63.56
C ASN A 760 23.83 -142.19 -65.01
N TYR A 761 24.73 -142.74 -65.84
CA TYR A 761 24.61 -143.30 -67.20
C TYR A 761 24.67 -142.37 -68.44
N SER A 762 25.76 -142.62 -69.17
CA SER A 762 26.21 -142.25 -70.52
C SER A 762 25.37 -142.88 -71.64
N GLU A 763 25.15 -142.17 -72.75
CA GLU A 763 25.98 -142.05 -73.98
C GLU A 763 25.52 -140.84 -74.78
#